data_AF-A0A8C3GAS5-F1
#
_entry.id   AF-A0A8C3GAS5-F1
#
_cell.length_a   1.000
_cell.length_b   1.000
_cell.length_c   1.000
_cell.angle_alpha   90.00
_cell.angle_beta   90.00
_cell.angle_gamma   90.00
#
_symmetry.space_group_name_H-M   'P 1'
#
loop_
_entity.id
_entity.type
_entity.pdbx_description
1 polymer ?
#
loop_
_entity_poly.entity_id
_entity_poly.type
_entity_poly.pdbx_seq_one_letter_code
_entity_poly.pdbx_strand_id
1 'polypeptide(L)'
;MASSLGQSAPIFPNLEPGMGKSAAMLGLSAGLGGAEMELQKMLIDERMKCENHRTNYQTLKAEHTSLQDEFSQAQGDLKRLLSDRQAQQEKLQLLLAELRGELLDKTRELEELRMQVMTPQRLELLRAQVQQEMEAPVRERFNKLEEETEKYRSEYNKLRYEFTFIKSQFDHQREEHAHVLEDRRIRYEAEISRLEADREELVAQYQGSDPMRDGKRVEALLREKAQLHLRLKGLEAELAELRAQKDNSGQQAENVQRIQIRQLTESQAAVKSLEAERQSLRLQLERMESELHLTHEQNSQLTGRLNKAEREVNSLTCQIDSLKHSHKLEGASVKLECARSKGELERERDSLQGQIDGLHADVEVWKAAVERHKEVLVEKEREMVRKVQSAREEEFRTTATLHEEKLEVENRLASLEQQRALQDAADHAQKEEWEERLRNAQQGEESARRELQNLRSKVQQQSSHLEELERQKAEMADLQQQNQELGVQLGTLAHSESDLMEKNQRLRETLDRIREDLRTARTQAEKSQHEAERLVEEHRVEWLEEKHKLQERDAELQQKYSRNKEKLQRAAVAQKKRKTLTENKEKRLQDKIQLREAKIEELELEAAAAKKPSFSGEQAQLNRRLKELQRRHNEFRRLLVGGQGTYSAGPAFLTSPTPFLLLGSEGPLANIPEEQHQRELCLLRRRLEDLESAQQQQLEELGSLVQRDPTSQPDL
;
A
#
# COMPACT_ATOMS: atom_id res chain seq x y z
N MET A 1 -85.49 -60.03 -21.31
CA MET A 1 -85.90 -61.09 -22.25
C MET A 1 -86.56 -62.18 -21.41
N ALA A 2 -87.85 -62.46 -21.65
CA ALA A 2 -88.34 -63.72 -22.23
C ALA A 2 -87.97 -64.97 -21.38
N SER A 3 -88.92 -65.58 -20.67
CA SER A 3 -89.70 -66.77 -21.12
C SER A 3 -88.95 -68.08 -20.79
N SER A 4 -89.53 -69.18 -20.29
CA SER A 4 -90.93 -69.64 -20.15
C SER A 4 -91.03 -70.95 -19.35
N LEU A 5 -92.20 -71.22 -18.73
CA LEU A 5 -92.89 -72.54 -18.54
C LEU A 5 -92.13 -73.70 -17.82
N GLY A 6 -92.75 -74.65 -17.11
CA GLY A 6 -94.15 -74.94 -16.71
C GLY A 6 -94.15 -75.90 -15.49
N GLN A 7 -95.20 -75.99 -14.66
CA GLN A 7 -96.25 -77.05 -14.71
C GLN A 7 -95.73 -78.51 -14.72
N SER A 8 -96.24 -79.49 -13.95
CA SER A 8 -97.34 -79.50 -12.96
C SER A 8 -97.49 -80.89 -12.26
N ALA A 9 -97.88 -80.88 -10.98
CA ALA A 9 -98.95 -81.72 -10.38
C ALA A 9 -98.72 -83.26 -10.12
N PRO A 10 -99.57 -83.93 -9.29
CA PRO A 10 -99.14 -85.03 -8.40
C PRO A 10 -99.92 -86.37 -8.54
N ILE A 11 -99.51 -87.40 -7.79
CA ILE A 11 -100.17 -88.72 -7.53
C ILE A 11 -99.40 -89.43 -6.39
N PHE A 12 -99.89 -90.31 -5.48
CA PHE A 12 -101.21 -90.78 -5.02
C PHE A 12 -101.08 -91.20 -3.52
N PRO A 13 -102.14 -91.15 -2.66
CA PRO A 13 -102.05 -91.61 -1.26
C PRO A 13 -102.94 -92.84 -0.89
N ASN A 14 -102.51 -93.55 0.15
CA ASN A 14 -103.29 -94.23 1.22
C ASN A 14 -103.97 -95.63 1.07
N LEU A 15 -103.75 -96.43 2.14
CA LEU A 15 -104.61 -97.45 2.82
C LEU A 15 -104.83 -98.88 2.27
N GLU A 16 -104.18 -99.88 2.93
CA GLU A 16 -104.74 -100.84 3.93
C GLU A 16 -105.99 -101.73 3.57
N PRO A 17 -106.31 -102.83 4.30
CA PRO A 17 -106.38 -104.18 3.70
C PRO A 17 -107.74 -104.90 3.86
N GLY A 18 -107.86 -106.14 3.34
CA GLY A 18 -109.06 -106.97 3.52
C GLY A 18 -108.85 -108.49 3.39
N MET A 19 -109.28 -109.25 4.40
CA MET A 19 -109.32 -110.72 4.42
C MET A 19 -110.74 -111.27 4.16
N GLY A 20 -110.84 -112.48 3.59
CA GLY A 20 -112.03 -113.36 3.61
C GLY A 20 -112.00 -114.35 2.43
N LYS A 21 -111.85 -115.68 2.54
CA LYS A 21 -112.45 -116.76 3.38
C LYS A 21 -113.90 -117.13 3.06
N SER A 22 -114.08 -118.28 2.40
CA SER A 22 -115.17 -119.30 2.55
C SER A 22 -114.99 -120.40 1.48
N ALA A 23 -115.54 -121.62 1.54
CA ALA A 23 -115.94 -122.55 2.62
C ALA A 23 -116.43 -123.88 1.95
N ALA A 24 -116.63 -124.96 2.73
CA ALA A 24 -117.15 -126.32 2.39
C ALA A 24 -116.10 -127.41 2.10
N MET A 25 -116.22 -128.66 2.60
CA MET A 25 -117.16 -129.22 3.60
C MET A 25 -116.56 -130.47 4.30
N LEU A 26 -116.94 -130.66 5.58
CA LEU A 26 -117.10 -131.91 6.38
C LEU A 26 -116.05 -133.07 6.33
N GLY A 27 -115.72 -133.72 7.46
CA GLY A 27 -116.13 -133.45 8.84
C GLY A 27 -115.79 -134.58 9.84
N LEU A 28 -116.16 -134.36 11.12
CA LEU A 28 -116.21 -135.30 12.26
C LEU A 28 -114.86 -135.97 12.66
N SER A 29 -114.39 -135.96 13.92
CA SER A 29 -115.13 -136.05 15.20
C SER A 29 -114.23 -135.78 16.44
N ALA A 30 -114.87 -135.58 17.60
CA ALA A 30 -114.38 -135.80 18.97
C ALA A 30 -113.36 -134.84 19.64
N GLY A 31 -113.77 -134.32 20.81
CA GLY A 31 -112.91 -134.37 22.01
C GLY A 31 -112.20 -133.10 22.49
N LEU A 32 -112.93 -132.20 23.18
CA LEU A 32 -112.52 -131.49 24.42
C LEU A 32 -111.08 -130.92 24.58
N GLY A 33 -110.34 -130.59 23.51
CA GLY A 33 -109.02 -129.93 23.57
C GLY A 33 -108.92 -128.59 22.80
N GLY A 34 -109.95 -128.20 22.05
CA GLY A 34 -109.86 -127.07 21.10
C GLY A 34 -109.79 -125.67 21.74
N ALA A 35 -110.47 -125.45 22.87
CA ALA A 35 -110.57 -124.12 23.48
C ALA A 35 -109.23 -123.60 24.04
N GLU A 36 -108.36 -124.50 24.49
CA GLU A 36 -107.02 -124.16 24.99
C GLU A 36 -106.09 -123.78 23.83
N MET A 37 -106.20 -124.48 22.69
CA MET A 37 -105.36 -124.27 21.52
C MET A 37 -105.71 -122.96 20.76
N GLU A 38 -106.98 -122.55 20.73
CA GLU A 38 -107.38 -121.23 20.21
C GLU A 38 -106.95 -120.07 21.12
N LEU A 39 -107.03 -120.25 22.45
CA LEU A 39 -106.52 -119.25 23.40
C LEU A 39 -105.00 -119.08 23.30
N GLN A 40 -104.28 -120.21 23.16
CA GLN A 40 -102.83 -120.23 22.98
C GLN A 40 -102.41 -119.56 21.68
N LYS A 41 -103.21 -119.71 20.60
CA LYS A 41 -102.99 -118.99 19.34
C LYS A 41 -103.21 -117.48 19.49
N MET A 42 -104.29 -117.04 20.13
CA MET A 42 -104.52 -115.60 20.36
C MET A 42 -103.41 -114.97 21.21
N LEU A 43 -102.86 -115.70 22.19
CA LEU A 43 -101.69 -115.28 22.97
C LEU A 43 -100.40 -115.17 22.14
N ILE A 44 -100.23 -115.98 21.10
CA ILE A 44 -99.11 -115.85 20.15
C ILE A 44 -99.33 -114.64 19.24
N ASP A 45 -100.53 -114.47 18.68
CA ASP A 45 -100.87 -113.35 17.79
C ASP A 45 -100.74 -112.00 18.54
N GLU A 46 -101.17 -111.89 19.79
CA GLU A 46 -100.98 -110.69 20.61
C GLU A 46 -99.52 -110.45 21.05
N ARG A 47 -98.74 -111.51 21.32
CA ARG A 47 -97.27 -111.36 21.51
C ARG A 47 -96.62 -110.81 20.25
N MET A 48 -96.94 -111.32 19.07
CA MET A 48 -96.42 -110.82 17.80
C MET A 48 -96.82 -109.37 17.55
N LYS A 49 -98.06 -108.95 17.88
CA LYS A 49 -98.45 -107.53 17.83
C LYS A 49 -97.64 -106.68 18.81
N CYS A 50 -97.42 -107.14 20.05
CA CYS A 50 -96.62 -106.42 21.04
C CYS A 50 -95.15 -106.29 20.59
N GLU A 51 -94.57 -107.33 20.00
CA GLU A 51 -93.23 -107.33 19.40
C GLU A 51 -93.16 -106.36 18.19
N ASN A 52 -94.18 -106.35 17.34
CA ASN A 52 -94.29 -105.43 16.21
C ASN A 52 -94.48 -103.96 16.66
N HIS A 53 -95.27 -103.69 17.71
CA HIS A 53 -95.39 -102.35 18.29
C HIS A 53 -94.09 -101.92 18.98
N ARG A 54 -93.37 -102.84 19.63
CA ARG A 54 -92.06 -102.59 20.24
C ARG A 54 -91.01 -102.25 19.19
N THR A 55 -90.93 -103.03 18.11
CA THR A 55 -89.99 -102.78 17.00
C THR A 55 -90.34 -101.50 16.26
N ASN A 56 -91.62 -101.24 15.95
CA ASN A 56 -92.05 -99.97 15.36
C ASN A 56 -91.71 -98.76 16.26
N TYR A 57 -91.89 -98.86 17.59
CA TYR A 57 -91.48 -97.82 18.52
C TYR A 57 -89.96 -97.63 18.56
N GLN A 58 -89.18 -98.72 18.49
CA GLN A 58 -87.71 -98.66 18.40
C GLN A 58 -87.24 -98.00 17.10
N THR A 59 -87.84 -98.35 15.95
CA THR A 59 -87.56 -97.73 14.65
C THR A 59 -87.91 -96.25 14.67
N LEU A 60 -89.12 -95.88 15.10
CA LEU A 60 -89.55 -94.48 15.17
C LEU A 60 -88.69 -93.66 16.14
N LYS A 61 -88.21 -94.26 17.24
CA LYS A 61 -87.24 -93.63 18.15
C LYS A 61 -85.87 -93.43 17.50
N ALA A 62 -85.39 -94.39 16.71
CA ALA A 62 -84.15 -94.27 15.96
C ALA A 62 -84.25 -93.17 14.88
N GLU A 63 -85.35 -93.13 14.13
CA GLU A 63 -85.63 -92.09 13.13
C GLU A 63 -85.77 -90.70 13.78
N HIS A 64 -86.46 -90.58 14.91
CA HIS A 64 -86.52 -89.32 15.67
C HIS A 64 -85.12 -88.89 16.14
N THR A 65 -84.26 -89.83 16.55
CA THR A 65 -82.89 -89.52 16.95
C THR A 65 -82.07 -89.05 15.74
N SER A 66 -82.15 -89.74 14.59
CA SER A 66 -81.50 -89.32 13.33
C SER A 66 -81.93 -87.91 12.91
N LEU A 67 -83.24 -87.64 12.87
CA LEU A 67 -83.77 -86.32 12.51
C LEU A 67 -83.39 -85.23 13.52
N GLN A 68 -83.24 -85.57 14.80
CA GLN A 68 -82.78 -84.64 15.83
C GLN A 68 -81.28 -84.33 15.70
N ASP A 69 -80.47 -85.32 15.34
CA ASP A 69 -79.03 -85.15 15.07
C ASP A 69 -78.82 -84.35 13.77
N GLU A 70 -79.55 -84.68 12.69
CA GLU A 70 -79.57 -83.93 11.43
C GLU A 70 -80.01 -82.47 11.61
N PHE A 71 -81.07 -82.21 12.39
CA PHE A 71 -81.50 -80.86 12.73
C PHE A 71 -80.42 -80.11 13.54
N SER A 72 -79.76 -80.80 14.48
CA SER A 72 -78.68 -80.21 15.28
C SER A 72 -77.45 -79.89 14.42
N GLN A 73 -77.11 -80.75 13.46
CA GLN A 73 -76.05 -80.55 12.49
C GLN A 73 -76.37 -79.37 11.55
N ALA A 74 -77.56 -79.34 10.95
CA ALA A 74 -78.00 -78.23 10.10
C ALA A 74 -78.04 -76.88 10.85
N GLN A 75 -78.42 -76.88 12.14
CA GLN A 75 -78.35 -75.68 12.98
C GLN A 75 -76.88 -75.27 13.27
N GLY A 76 -75.97 -76.23 13.44
CA GLY A 76 -74.53 -75.98 13.56
C GLY A 76 -73.94 -75.38 12.29
N ASP A 77 -74.32 -75.89 11.12
CA ASP A 77 -73.87 -75.42 9.81
C ASP A 77 -74.40 -74.01 9.52
N LEU A 78 -75.66 -73.73 9.84
CA LEU A 78 -76.23 -72.38 9.73
C LEU A 78 -75.48 -71.37 10.63
N LYS A 79 -75.12 -71.76 11.86
CA LYS A 79 -74.32 -70.92 12.77
C LYS A 79 -72.92 -70.64 12.20
N ARG A 80 -72.26 -71.66 11.64
CA ARG A 80 -70.94 -71.52 10.97
C ARG A 80 -71.01 -70.59 9.76
N LEU A 81 -71.99 -70.78 8.88
CA LEU A 81 -72.18 -69.92 7.71
C LEU A 81 -72.47 -68.45 8.10
N LEU A 82 -73.19 -68.22 9.20
CA LEU A 82 -73.42 -66.87 9.72
C LEU A 82 -72.13 -66.24 10.29
N SER A 83 -71.32 -66.99 11.05
CA SER A 83 -70.03 -66.48 11.53
C SER A 83 -69.04 -66.22 10.39
N ASP A 84 -69.00 -67.10 9.38
CA ASP A 84 -68.11 -66.94 8.22
C ASP A 84 -68.50 -65.73 7.37
N ARG A 85 -69.81 -65.55 7.14
CA ARG A 85 -70.35 -64.34 6.47
C ARG A 85 -69.99 -63.07 7.26
N GLN A 86 -70.11 -63.10 8.59
CA GLN A 86 -69.79 -61.94 9.41
C GLN A 86 -68.28 -61.63 9.40
N ALA A 87 -67.41 -62.65 9.51
CA ALA A 87 -65.97 -62.48 9.38
C ALA A 87 -65.54 -61.96 7.99
N GLN A 88 -66.24 -62.36 6.92
CA GLN A 88 -66.04 -61.78 5.57
C GLN A 88 -66.49 -60.31 5.51
N GLN A 89 -67.63 -59.97 6.13
CA GLN A 89 -68.14 -58.60 6.21
C GLN A 89 -67.15 -57.68 6.95
N GLU A 90 -66.58 -58.14 8.06
CA GLU A 90 -65.58 -57.42 8.86
C GLU A 90 -64.26 -57.22 8.08
N LYS A 91 -63.77 -58.24 7.38
CA LYS A 91 -62.60 -58.12 6.47
C LYS A 91 -62.80 -57.08 5.37
N LEU A 92 -63.99 -57.04 4.75
CA LEU A 92 -64.31 -56.03 3.74
C LEU A 92 -64.42 -54.62 4.34
N GLN A 93 -64.88 -54.48 5.58
CA GLN A 93 -64.92 -53.18 6.28
C GLN A 93 -63.50 -52.68 6.63
N LEU A 94 -62.60 -53.56 7.05
CA LEU A 94 -61.19 -53.23 7.30
C LEU A 94 -60.50 -52.76 6.02
N LEU A 95 -60.61 -53.51 4.91
CA LEU A 95 -60.04 -53.12 3.62
C LEU A 95 -60.58 -51.76 3.12
N LEU A 96 -61.87 -51.48 3.32
CA LEU A 96 -62.46 -50.18 3.00
C LEU A 96 -61.96 -49.04 3.91
N ALA A 97 -61.52 -49.34 5.14
CA ALA A 97 -60.91 -48.36 6.03
C ALA A 97 -59.45 -48.08 5.64
N GLU A 98 -58.68 -49.12 5.30
CA GLU A 98 -57.31 -49.03 4.81
C GLU A 98 -57.23 -48.18 3.54
N LEU A 99 -58.02 -48.49 2.51
CA LEU A 99 -58.08 -47.74 1.25
C LEU A 99 -58.50 -46.27 1.43
N ARG A 100 -59.32 -45.96 2.45
CA ARG A 100 -59.66 -44.57 2.81
C ARG A 100 -58.51 -43.85 3.50
N GLY A 101 -57.73 -44.55 4.32
CA GLY A 101 -56.50 -44.02 4.93
C GLY A 101 -55.46 -43.68 3.87
N GLU A 102 -55.15 -44.63 2.99
CA GLU A 102 -54.20 -44.42 1.88
C GLU A 102 -54.56 -43.23 0.99
N LEU A 103 -55.85 -43.06 0.68
CA LEU A 103 -56.32 -41.94 -0.14
C LEU A 103 -56.14 -40.58 0.58
N LEU A 104 -56.36 -40.52 1.89
CA LEU A 104 -56.11 -39.31 2.69
C LEU A 104 -54.61 -38.99 2.76
N ASP A 105 -53.76 -39.99 2.97
CA ASP A 105 -52.31 -39.77 3.04
C ASP A 105 -51.73 -39.37 1.68
N LYS A 106 -52.21 -39.95 0.58
CA LYS A 106 -51.86 -39.51 -0.79
C LYS A 106 -52.37 -38.10 -1.10
N THR A 107 -53.49 -37.68 -0.52
CA THR A 107 -53.99 -36.30 -0.64
C THR A 107 -53.07 -35.32 0.11
N ARG A 108 -52.63 -35.67 1.32
CA ARG A 108 -51.65 -34.89 2.11
C ARG A 108 -50.31 -34.75 1.39
N GLU A 109 -49.76 -35.85 0.87
CA GLU A 109 -48.52 -35.84 0.06
C GLU A 109 -48.63 -34.88 -1.15
N LEU A 110 -49.77 -34.86 -1.83
CA LEU A 110 -50.00 -33.95 -2.96
C LEU A 110 -50.12 -32.47 -2.54
N GLU A 111 -50.67 -32.19 -1.35
CA GLU A 111 -50.73 -30.85 -0.78
C GLU A 111 -49.36 -30.37 -0.31
N GLU A 112 -48.57 -31.23 0.33
CA GLU A 112 -47.18 -30.95 0.71
C GLU A 112 -46.30 -30.67 -0.51
N LEU A 113 -46.39 -31.50 -1.55
CA LEU A 113 -45.67 -31.27 -2.81
C LEU A 113 -46.09 -29.95 -3.48
N ARG A 114 -47.39 -29.60 -3.47
CA ARG A 114 -47.87 -28.29 -3.97
C ARG A 114 -47.28 -27.10 -3.21
N MET A 115 -47.06 -27.24 -1.89
CA MET A 115 -46.43 -26.20 -1.08
C MET A 115 -44.91 -26.11 -1.26
N GLN A 116 -44.26 -27.20 -1.71
CA GLN A 116 -42.84 -27.22 -2.05
C GLN A 116 -42.55 -26.66 -3.45
N VAL A 117 -43.47 -26.78 -4.41
CA VAL A 117 -43.30 -26.19 -5.75
C VAL A 117 -43.30 -24.67 -5.66
N MET A 118 -42.27 -24.06 -6.25
CA MET A 118 -42.05 -22.61 -6.19
C MET A 118 -43.21 -21.84 -6.84
N THR A 119 -43.90 -21.00 -6.07
CA THR A 119 -45.08 -20.27 -6.54
C THR A 119 -44.69 -19.09 -7.45
N PRO A 120 -45.51 -18.72 -8.46
CA PRO A 120 -45.23 -17.60 -9.35
C PRO A 120 -44.98 -16.28 -8.61
N GLN A 121 -45.72 -16.00 -7.54
CA GLN A 121 -45.55 -14.80 -6.72
C GLN A 121 -44.20 -14.77 -6.00
N ARG A 122 -43.71 -15.93 -5.53
CA ARG A 122 -42.40 -16.03 -4.89
C ARG A 122 -41.27 -15.95 -5.91
N LEU A 123 -41.49 -16.42 -7.14
CA LEU A 123 -40.58 -16.22 -8.28
C LEU A 123 -40.53 -14.75 -8.71
N GLU A 124 -41.65 -14.03 -8.73
CA GLU A 124 -41.72 -12.60 -9.01
C GLU A 124 -41.02 -11.76 -7.93
N LEU A 125 -41.26 -12.07 -6.65
CA LEU A 125 -40.52 -11.46 -5.54
C LEU A 125 -39.00 -11.71 -5.65
N LEU A 126 -38.58 -12.94 -5.98
CA LEU A 126 -37.17 -13.26 -6.17
C LEU A 126 -36.56 -12.52 -7.37
N ARG A 127 -37.30 -12.38 -8.49
CA ARG A 127 -36.88 -11.56 -9.64
C ARG A 127 -36.75 -10.09 -9.27
N ALA A 128 -37.72 -9.53 -8.56
CA ALA A 128 -37.68 -8.15 -8.09
C ALA A 128 -36.52 -7.91 -7.11
N GLN A 129 -36.25 -8.87 -6.22
CA GLN A 129 -35.12 -8.81 -5.29
C GLN A 129 -33.78 -8.89 -6.03
N VAL A 130 -33.58 -9.85 -6.93
CA VAL A 130 -32.35 -9.95 -7.74
C VAL A 130 -32.16 -8.70 -8.61
N GLN A 131 -33.24 -8.17 -9.20
CA GLN A 131 -33.18 -6.93 -9.97
C GLN A 131 -32.81 -5.73 -9.08
N GLN A 132 -33.37 -5.63 -7.87
CA GLN A 132 -33.02 -4.59 -6.90
C GLN A 132 -31.56 -4.70 -6.44
N GLU A 133 -31.09 -5.91 -6.12
CA GLU A 133 -29.70 -6.19 -5.70
C GLU A 133 -28.67 -5.87 -6.79
N MET A 134 -29.04 -6.01 -8.07
CA MET A 134 -28.18 -5.65 -9.20
C MET A 134 -28.25 -4.16 -9.57
N GLU A 135 -29.44 -3.55 -9.53
CA GLU A 135 -29.64 -2.14 -9.91
C GLU A 135 -29.28 -1.14 -8.81
N ALA A 136 -29.43 -1.49 -7.52
CA ALA A 136 -29.10 -0.61 -6.40
C ALA A 136 -27.61 -0.19 -6.36
N PRO A 137 -26.62 -1.11 -6.39
CA PRO A 137 -25.21 -0.72 -6.36
C PRO A 137 -24.78 0.05 -7.61
N VAL A 138 -25.40 -0.21 -8.76
CA VAL A 138 -25.17 0.56 -9.99
C VAL A 138 -25.71 1.98 -9.83
N ARG A 139 -26.94 2.16 -9.33
CA ARG A 139 -27.52 3.48 -9.02
C ARG A 139 -26.69 4.24 -7.99
N GLU A 140 -26.28 3.60 -6.89
CA GLU A 140 -25.42 4.24 -5.89
C GLU A 140 -24.07 4.68 -6.47
N ARG A 141 -23.48 3.88 -7.37
CA ARG A 141 -22.23 4.25 -8.05
C ARG A 141 -22.43 5.44 -8.98
N PHE A 142 -23.54 5.50 -9.72
CA PHE A 142 -23.88 6.68 -10.53
C PHE A 142 -24.09 7.92 -9.66
N ASN A 143 -24.87 7.83 -8.57
CA ASN A 143 -25.09 8.93 -7.65
C ASN A 143 -23.77 9.45 -7.05
N LYS A 144 -22.85 8.56 -6.64
CA LYS A 144 -21.51 8.95 -6.14
C LYS A 144 -20.68 9.69 -7.19
N LEU A 145 -20.70 9.22 -8.45
CA LEU A 145 -20.01 9.89 -9.57
C LEU A 145 -20.65 11.25 -9.93
N GLU A 146 -21.97 11.38 -9.81
CA GLU A 146 -22.68 12.65 -9.99
C GLU A 146 -22.35 13.64 -8.86
N GLU A 147 -22.32 13.17 -7.60
CA GLU A 147 -21.87 13.97 -6.45
C GLU A 147 -20.41 14.43 -6.58
N GLU A 148 -19.50 13.55 -7.00
CA GLU A 148 -18.10 13.91 -7.28
C GLU A 148 -18.02 14.95 -8.39
N THR A 149 -18.77 14.76 -9.47
CA THR A 149 -18.84 15.72 -10.58
C THR A 149 -19.35 17.09 -10.11
N GLU A 150 -20.38 17.12 -9.25
CA GLU A 150 -20.92 18.38 -8.72
C GLU A 150 -20.00 19.03 -7.68
N LYS A 151 -19.29 18.24 -6.85
CA LYS A 151 -18.19 18.71 -5.99
C LYS A 151 -17.12 19.41 -6.84
N TYR A 152 -16.60 18.76 -7.88
CA TYR A 152 -15.60 19.37 -8.77
C TYR A 152 -16.12 20.61 -9.52
N ARG A 153 -17.39 20.64 -9.93
CA ARG A 153 -18.02 21.87 -10.48
C ARG A 153 -18.07 22.99 -9.45
N SER A 154 -18.42 22.70 -8.21
CA SER A 154 -18.48 23.68 -7.13
C SER A 154 -17.09 24.24 -6.79
N GLU A 155 -16.07 23.38 -6.73
CA GLU A 155 -14.68 23.76 -6.49
C GLU A 155 -14.11 24.58 -7.66
N TYR A 156 -14.35 24.15 -8.90
CA TYR A 156 -13.98 24.92 -10.09
C TYR A 156 -14.64 26.30 -10.10
N ASN A 157 -15.94 26.39 -9.78
CA ASN A 157 -16.63 27.67 -9.68
C ASN A 157 -16.04 28.56 -8.58
N LYS A 158 -15.76 28.00 -7.38
CA LYS A 158 -15.11 28.71 -6.27
C LYS A 158 -13.74 29.24 -6.68
N LEU A 159 -12.89 28.39 -7.26
CA LEU A 159 -11.56 28.76 -7.74
C LEU A 159 -11.63 29.82 -8.86
N ARG A 160 -12.62 29.74 -9.76
CA ARG A 160 -12.86 30.77 -10.79
C ARG A 160 -13.26 32.11 -10.18
N TYR A 161 -14.09 32.12 -9.13
CA TYR A 161 -14.43 33.35 -8.41
C TYR A 161 -13.21 33.91 -7.65
N GLU A 162 -12.47 33.07 -6.93
CA GLU A 162 -11.23 33.46 -6.24
C GLU A 162 -10.18 34.02 -7.21
N PHE A 163 -9.96 33.37 -8.35
CA PHE A 163 -9.09 33.87 -9.41
C PHE A 163 -9.54 35.23 -9.96
N THR A 164 -10.85 35.40 -10.22
CA THR A 164 -11.39 36.67 -10.71
C THR A 164 -11.24 37.79 -9.67
N PHE A 165 -11.47 37.47 -8.40
CA PHE A 165 -11.32 38.38 -7.27
C PHE A 165 -9.86 38.80 -7.06
N ILE A 166 -8.93 37.85 -7.00
CA ILE A 166 -7.48 38.10 -6.88
C ILE A 166 -6.98 38.92 -8.08
N LYS A 167 -7.42 38.58 -9.30
CA LYS A 167 -7.08 39.35 -10.49
C LYS A 167 -7.58 40.80 -10.38
N SER A 168 -8.82 41.01 -9.95
CA SER A 168 -9.37 42.36 -9.76
C SER A 168 -8.62 43.16 -8.67
N GLN A 169 -8.21 42.53 -7.57
CA GLN A 169 -7.36 43.17 -6.56
C GLN A 169 -5.98 43.53 -7.11
N PHE A 170 -5.37 42.64 -7.90
CA PHE A 170 -4.06 42.89 -8.51
C PHE A 170 -4.12 44.04 -9.54
N ASP A 171 -5.14 44.04 -10.41
CA ASP A 171 -5.36 45.12 -11.38
C ASP A 171 -5.62 46.46 -10.63
N HIS A 172 -6.42 46.46 -9.56
CA HIS A 172 -6.66 47.63 -8.72
C HIS A 172 -5.40 48.13 -8.00
N GLN A 173 -4.61 47.27 -7.35
CA GLN A 173 -3.34 47.66 -6.72
C GLN A 173 -2.35 48.23 -7.74
N ARG A 174 -2.30 47.68 -8.96
CA ARG A 174 -1.46 48.22 -10.04
C ARG A 174 -1.93 49.62 -10.44
N GLU A 175 -3.23 49.86 -10.52
CA GLU A 175 -3.81 51.18 -10.82
C GLU A 175 -3.57 52.18 -9.67
N GLU A 176 -3.75 51.78 -8.40
CA GLU A 176 -3.42 52.62 -7.24
C GLU A 176 -1.94 52.99 -7.21
N HIS A 177 -1.03 52.04 -7.47
CA HIS A 177 0.39 52.32 -7.58
C HIS A 177 0.71 53.29 -8.73
N ALA A 178 0.06 53.15 -9.89
CA ALA A 178 0.22 54.09 -11.00
C ALA A 178 -0.29 55.50 -10.61
N HIS A 179 -1.45 55.60 -9.97
CA HIS A 179 -1.98 56.87 -9.46
C HIS A 179 -1.08 57.52 -8.41
N VAL A 180 -0.53 56.76 -7.45
CA VAL A 180 0.40 57.28 -6.43
C VAL A 180 1.70 57.79 -7.05
N LEU A 181 2.19 57.17 -8.14
CA LEU A 181 3.36 57.65 -8.87
C LEU A 181 3.05 58.94 -9.66
N GLU A 182 1.89 59.01 -10.31
CA GLU A 182 1.41 60.21 -11.01
C GLU A 182 1.24 61.40 -10.04
N ASP A 183 0.56 61.17 -8.90
CA ASP A 183 0.39 62.14 -7.82
C ASP A 183 1.72 62.69 -7.29
N ARG A 184 2.73 61.81 -7.14
CA ARG A 184 4.08 62.23 -6.74
C ARG A 184 4.74 63.08 -7.81
N ARG A 185 4.61 62.71 -9.09
CA ARG A 185 5.16 63.50 -10.21
C ARG A 185 4.57 64.92 -10.21
N ILE A 186 3.24 65.04 -10.12
CA ILE A 186 2.52 66.31 -10.08
C ILE A 186 2.93 67.16 -8.87
N ARG A 187 3.09 66.55 -7.68
CA ARG A 187 3.56 67.26 -6.48
C ARG A 187 4.99 67.81 -6.65
N TYR A 188 5.89 67.04 -7.25
CA TYR A 188 7.25 67.51 -7.52
C TYR A 188 7.29 68.60 -8.60
N GLU A 189 6.50 68.48 -9.67
CA GLU A 189 6.35 69.52 -10.71
C GLU A 189 5.83 70.84 -10.09
N ALA A 190 4.83 70.76 -9.20
CA ALA A 190 4.30 71.92 -8.49
C ALA A 190 5.29 72.52 -7.47
N GLU A 191 6.07 71.69 -6.78
CA GLU A 191 7.11 72.16 -5.85
C GLU A 191 8.28 72.84 -6.58
N ILE A 192 8.73 72.29 -7.71
CA ILE A 192 9.72 72.95 -8.59
C ILE A 192 9.19 74.31 -9.03
N SER A 193 7.96 74.37 -9.54
CA SER A 193 7.32 75.62 -9.98
C SER A 193 7.23 76.67 -8.87
N ARG A 194 6.93 76.24 -7.63
CA ARG A 194 6.93 77.13 -6.45
C ARG A 194 8.33 77.64 -6.12
N LEU A 195 9.34 76.75 -6.09
CA LEU A 195 10.71 77.12 -5.77
C LEU A 195 11.34 78.05 -6.83
N GLU A 196 10.93 77.94 -8.09
CA GLU A 196 11.30 78.87 -9.15
C GLU A 196 10.70 80.26 -8.91
N ALA A 197 9.43 80.34 -8.52
CA ALA A 197 8.78 81.60 -8.13
C ALA A 197 9.39 82.20 -6.85
N ASP A 198 9.64 81.40 -5.82
CA ASP A 198 10.28 81.83 -4.56
C ASP A 198 11.70 82.41 -4.84
N ARG A 199 12.45 81.79 -5.77
CA ARG A 199 13.76 82.30 -6.22
C ARG A 199 13.63 83.66 -6.90
N GLU A 200 12.63 83.84 -7.75
CA GLU A 200 12.39 85.10 -8.46
C GLU A 200 11.93 86.20 -7.49
N GLU A 201 11.11 85.87 -6.49
CA GLU A 201 10.72 86.81 -5.43
C GLU A 201 11.92 87.19 -4.54
N LEU A 202 12.76 86.24 -4.13
CA LEU A 202 13.98 86.53 -3.36
C LEU A 202 14.96 87.44 -4.12
N VAL A 203 15.07 87.28 -5.44
CA VAL A 203 15.86 88.18 -6.31
C VAL A 203 15.26 89.59 -6.37
N ALA A 204 13.94 89.73 -6.33
CA ALA A 204 13.27 91.02 -6.26
C ALA A 204 13.41 91.68 -4.88
N GLN A 205 13.28 90.91 -3.79
CA GLN A 205 13.40 91.40 -2.41
C GLN A 205 14.83 91.89 -2.10
N TYR A 206 15.87 91.26 -2.66
CA TYR A 206 17.27 91.68 -2.48
C TYR A 206 17.59 93.06 -3.07
N GLN A 207 16.73 93.62 -3.92
CA GLN A 207 16.92 94.91 -4.58
C GLN A 207 16.25 96.08 -3.83
N GLY A 208 15.56 95.85 -2.70
CA GLY A 208 14.52 96.76 -2.21
C GLY A 208 14.43 97.06 -0.71
N SER A 209 15.52 97.07 0.07
CA SER A 209 15.45 97.34 1.53
C SER A 209 16.37 98.47 2.03
N ASP A 210 15.78 99.50 2.66
CA ASP A 210 16.44 100.68 3.25
C ASP A 210 16.34 100.69 4.81
N PRO A 211 17.38 101.07 5.60
CA PRO A 211 17.50 100.66 7.01
C PRO A 211 16.72 101.48 8.07
N MET A 212 15.90 102.46 7.72
CA MET A 212 15.33 103.42 8.69
C MET A 212 14.08 102.96 9.47
N ARG A 213 13.71 101.67 9.43
CA ARG A 213 12.41 101.16 9.95
C ARG A 213 12.43 100.59 11.38
N ASP A 214 13.58 100.59 12.05
CA ASP A 214 13.83 99.68 13.18
C ASP A 214 13.39 100.16 14.57
N GLY A 215 13.30 101.46 14.84
CA GLY A 215 12.97 101.95 16.20
C GLY A 215 11.57 101.53 16.68
N LYS A 216 10.54 101.75 15.86
CA LYS A 216 9.14 101.39 16.20
C LYS A 216 8.90 99.87 16.21
N ARG A 217 9.79 99.09 15.58
CA ARG A 217 9.76 97.62 15.57
C ARG A 217 10.06 97.06 16.97
N VAL A 218 11.02 97.63 17.69
CA VAL A 218 11.48 97.13 18.99
C VAL A 218 10.39 97.20 20.08
N GLU A 219 9.59 98.27 20.14
CA GLU A 219 8.51 98.38 21.14
C GLU A 219 7.29 97.49 20.88
N ALA A 220 7.00 97.19 19.60
CA ALA A 220 5.99 96.19 19.23
C ALA A 220 6.46 94.79 19.67
N LEU A 221 7.69 94.43 19.32
CA LEU A 221 8.34 93.16 19.68
C LEU A 221 8.35 92.90 21.20
N LEU A 222 8.45 93.93 22.05
CA LEU A 222 8.41 93.76 23.51
C LEU A 222 7.00 93.45 24.06
N ARG A 223 5.94 94.01 23.47
CA ARG A 223 4.54 93.64 23.84
C ARG A 223 4.18 92.26 23.31
N GLU A 224 4.57 91.97 22.08
CA GLU A 224 4.46 90.65 21.45
C GLU A 224 5.20 89.60 22.30
N LYS A 225 6.43 89.86 22.75
CA LYS A 225 7.18 88.96 23.66
C LYS A 225 6.37 88.54 24.89
N ALA A 226 5.65 89.46 25.54
CA ALA A 226 4.87 89.16 26.73
C ALA A 226 3.63 88.30 26.41
N GLN A 227 2.92 88.61 25.32
CA GLN A 227 1.80 87.79 24.84
C GLN A 227 2.26 86.40 24.40
N LEU A 228 3.40 86.31 23.72
CA LEU A 228 4.06 85.06 23.35
C LEU A 228 4.46 84.23 24.57
N HIS A 229 4.90 84.82 25.69
CA HIS A 229 5.19 84.06 26.91
C HIS A 229 3.93 83.41 27.52
N LEU A 230 2.79 84.11 27.52
CA LEU A 230 1.52 83.52 27.97
C LEU A 230 1.04 82.43 27.01
N ARG A 231 1.16 82.66 25.69
CA ARG A 231 0.81 81.64 24.69
C ARG A 231 1.73 80.42 24.79
N LEU A 232 3.02 80.61 25.06
CA LEU A 232 4.01 79.55 25.25
C LEU A 232 3.69 78.70 26.48
N LYS A 233 3.28 79.30 27.61
CA LYS A 233 2.78 78.53 28.78
C LYS A 233 1.50 77.74 28.49
N GLY A 234 0.58 78.29 27.68
CA GLY A 234 -0.58 77.56 27.20
C GLY A 234 -0.18 76.35 26.35
N LEU A 235 0.72 76.56 25.39
CA LEU A 235 1.28 75.51 24.54
C LEU A 235 2.09 74.47 25.34
N GLU A 236 2.77 74.84 26.43
CA GLU A 236 3.45 73.90 27.34
C GLU A 236 2.45 72.97 28.06
N ALA A 237 1.29 73.50 28.48
CA ALA A 237 0.21 72.70 29.05
C ALA A 237 -0.44 71.79 28.00
N GLU A 238 -0.77 72.34 26.82
CA GLU A 238 -1.28 71.57 25.66
C GLU A 238 -0.28 70.43 25.29
N LEU A 239 1.03 70.69 25.29
CA LEU A 239 2.07 69.69 25.06
C LEU A 239 2.16 68.63 26.18
N ALA A 240 1.90 68.99 27.44
CA ALA A 240 1.86 68.04 28.54
C ALA A 240 0.63 67.12 28.44
N GLU A 241 -0.54 67.67 28.11
CA GLU A 241 -1.77 66.90 27.86
C GLU A 241 -1.61 65.98 26.64
N LEU A 242 -1.06 66.48 25.53
CA LEU A 242 -0.77 65.67 24.34
C LEU A 242 0.24 64.55 24.62
N ARG A 243 1.23 64.76 25.50
CA ARG A 243 2.12 63.69 25.97
C ARG A 243 1.37 62.65 26.78
N ALA A 244 0.55 63.06 27.75
CA ALA A 244 -0.25 62.12 28.53
C ALA A 244 -1.26 61.33 27.67
N GLN A 245 -1.88 61.96 26.67
CA GLN A 245 -2.75 61.29 25.69
C GLN A 245 -1.95 60.32 24.80
N LYS A 246 -0.76 60.71 24.33
CA LYS A 246 0.14 59.84 23.57
C LYS A 246 0.53 58.61 24.39
N ASP A 247 0.95 58.80 25.64
CA ASP A 247 1.39 57.70 26.52
C ASP A 247 0.23 56.75 26.85
N ASN A 248 -0.98 57.29 27.11
CA ASN A 248 -2.18 56.48 27.31
C ASN A 248 -2.56 55.69 26.03
N SER A 249 -2.54 56.32 24.85
CA SER A 249 -2.79 55.63 23.58
C SER A 249 -1.72 54.59 23.25
N GLY A 250 -0.46 54.81 23.66
CA GLY A 250 0.62 53.83 23.61
C GLY A 250 0.35 52.62 24.50
N GLN A 251 -0.01 52.84 25.76
CA GLN A 251 -0.42 51.76 26.68
C GLN A 251 -1.64 50.99 26.18
N GLN A 252 -2.61 51.68 25.57
CA GLN A 252 -3.78 51.04 24.95
C GLN A 252 -3.36 50.17 23.75
N ALA A 253 -2.48 50.67 22.88
CA ALA A 253 -1.94 49.91 21.75
C ALA A 253 -1.15 48.67 22.21
N GLU A 254 -0.28 48.81 23.22
CA GLU A 254 0.45 47.69 23.82
C GLU A 254 -0.47 46.64 24.46
N ASN A 255 -1.55 47.07 25.11
CA ASN A 255 -2.53 46.15 25.72
C ASN A 255 -3.30 45.39 24.64
N VAL A 256 -3.73 46.06 23.57
CA VAL A 256 -4.36 45.41 22.40
C VAL A 256 -3.38 44.44 21.74
N GLN A 257 -2.12 44.83 21.53
CA GLN A 257 -1.09 43.97 20.97
C GLN A 257 -0.82 42.74 21.84
N ARG A 258 -0.76 42.89 23.18
CA ARG A 258 -0.63 41.77 24.12
C ARG A 258 -1.82 40.81 24.04
N ILE A 259 -3.05 41.31 23.93
CA ILE A 259 -4.25 40.49 23.75
C ILE A 259 -4.21 39.75 22.41
N GLN A 260 -3.85 40.43 21.32
CA GLN A 260 -3.73 39.82 19.98
C GLN A 260 -2.65 38.73 19.94
N ILE A 261 -1.47 38.97 20.52
CA ILE A 261 -0.40 37.96 20.62
C ILE A 261 -0.90 36.75 21.42
N ARG A 262 -1.58 36.98 22.55
CA ARG A 262 -2.15 35.90 23.35
C ARG A 262 -3.18 35.08 22.57
N GLN A 263 -4.16 35.73 21.93
CA GLN A 263 -5.16 35.07 21.08
C GLN A 263 -4.53 34.31 19.92
N LEU A 264 -3.48 34.87 19.29
CA LEU A 264 -2.71 34.19 18.25
C LEU A 264 -2.06 32.91 18.81
N THR A 265 -1.39 32.97 19.97
CA THR A 265 -0.79 31.78 20.60
C THR A 265 -1.82 30.73 21.03
N GLU A 266 -2.98 31.15 21.55
CA GLU A 266 -4.09 30.26 21.93
C GLU A 266 -4.68 29.57 20.68
N SER A 267 -4.90 30.31 19.60
CA SER A 267 -5.36 29.75 18.32
C SER A 267 -4.33 28.80 17.69
N GLN A 268 -3.04 29.12 17.77
CA GLN A 268 -1.97 28.28 17.24
C GLN A 268 -1.79 26.99 18.06
N ALA A 269 -2.03 27.03 19.37
CA ALA A 269 -2.10 25.84 20.20
C ALA A 269 -3.30 24.96 19.86
N ALA A 270 -4.48 25.57 19.65
CA ALA A 270 -5.69 24.85 19.23
C ALA A 270 -5.51 24.16 17.87
N VAL A 271 -4.90 24.84 16.88
CA VAL A 271 -4.57 24.24 15.58
C VAL A 271 -3.67 23.02 15.76
N LYS A 272 -2.61 23.10 16.57
CA LYS A 272 -1.72 21.96 16.83
C LYS A 272 -2.44 20.77 17.49
N SER A 273 -3.39 21.02 18.39
CA SER A 273 -4.23 19.96 18.99
C SER A 273 -5.09 19.29 17.92
N LEU A 274 -5.81 20.07 17.12
CA LEU A 274 -6.66 19.57 16.04
C LEU A 274 -5.85 18.83 14.95
N GLU A 275 -4.61 19.24 14.69
CA GLU A 275 -3.71 18.52 13.77
C GLU A 275 -3.28 17.15 14.33
N ALA A 276 -3.00 17.05 15.63
CA ALA A 276 -2.69 15.79 16.30
C ALA A 276 -3.92 14.87 16.37
N GLU A 277 -5.10 15.40 16.68
CA GLU A 277 -6.38 14.67 16.63
C GLU A 277 -6.66 14.15 15.21
N ARG A 278 -6.48 14.98 14.18
CA ARG A 278 -6.61 14.58 12.77
C ARG A 278 -5.62 13.47 12.40
N GLN A 279 -4.38 13.51 12.88
CA GLN A 279 -3.40 12.44 12.66
C GLN A 279 -3.81 11.14 13.37
N SER A 280 -4.28 11.23 14.62
CA SER A 280 -4.79 10.08 15.38
C SER A 280 -5.99 9.42 14.68
N LEU A 281 -6.96 10.21 14.23
CA LEU A 281 -8.14 9.73 13.50
C LEU A 281 -7.78 9.10 12.14
N ARG A 282 -6.77 9.62 11.43
CA ARG A 282 -6.25 8.99 10.20
C ARG A 282 -5.66 7.61 10.48
N LEU A 283 -4.81 7.48 11.50
CA LEU A 283 -4.23 6.19 11.90
C LEU A 283 -5.30 5.19 12.38
N GLN A 284 -6.40 5.66 12.98
CA GLN A 284 -7.55 4.80 13.31
C GLN A 284 -8.30 4.36 12.05
N LEU A 285 -8.52 5.27 11.10
CA LEU A 285 -9.19 4.98 9.84
C LEU A 285 -8.39 3.98 8.98
N GLU A 286 -7.08 4.18 8.84
CA GLU A 286 -6.16 3.26 8.14
C GLU A 286 -6.18 1.84 8.77
N ARG A 287 -6.26 1.74 10.10
CA ARG A 287 -6.42 0.44 10.80
C ARG A 287 -7.76 -0.21 10.47
N MET A 288 -8.86 0.51 10.60
CA MET A 288 -10.20 0.00 10.26
C MET A 288 -10.31 -0.41 8.79
N GLU A 289 -9.68 0.31 7.87
CA GLU A 289 -9.59 -0.07 6.45
C GLU A 289 -8.78 -1.36 6.26
N SER A 290 -7.67 -1.54 6.97
CA SER A 290 -6.88 -2.79 6.92
C SER A 290 -7.64 -3.99 7.49
N GLU A 291 -8.40 -3.82 8.58
CA GLU A 291 -9.27 -4.85 9.15
C GLU A 291 -10.44 -5.19 8.21
N LEU A 292 -11.03 -4.18 7.56
CA LEU A 292 -12.06 -4.37 6.55
C LEU A 292 -11.52 -5.12 5.33
N HIS A 293 -10.30 -4.83 4.89
CA HIS A 293 -9.66 -5.54 3.77
C HIS A 293 -9.40 -7.00 4.13
N LEU A 294 -8.85 -7.27 5.32
CA LEU A 294 -8.60 -8.63 5.81
C LEU A 294 -9.90 -9.44 5.95
N THR A 295 -10.97 -8.84 6.49
CA THR A 295 -12.28 -9.52 6.59
C THR A 295 -12.94 -9.74 5.23
N HIS A 296 -12.74 -8.84 4.25
CA HIS A 296 -13.19 -9.04 2.88
C HIS A 296 -12.45 -10.19 2.18
N GLU A 297 -11.14 -10.31 2.39
CA GLU A 297 -10.34 -11.42 1.87
C GLU A 297 -10.72 -12.75 2.53
N GLN A 298 -10.90 -12.77 3.86
CA GLN A 298 -11.40 -13.94 4.59
C GLN A 298 -12.79 -14.38 4.09
N ASN A 299 -13.72 -13.43 3.89
CA ASN A 299 -15.04 -13.72 3.32
C ASN A 299 -14.93 -14.29 1.88
N SER A 300 -14.01 -13.76 1.07
CA SER A 300 -13.74 -14.28 -0.27
C SER A 300 -13.21 -15.71 -0.25
N GLN A 301 -12.31 -16.03 0.69
CA GLN A 301 -11.82 -17.39 0.91
C GLN A 301 -12.92 -18.35 1.40
N LEU A 302 -13.76 -17.91 2.34
CA LEU A 302 -14.89 -18.70 2.86
C LEU A 302 -15.94 -18.97 1.77
N THR A 303 -16.30 -17.95 0.98
CA THR A 303 -17.19 -18.09 -0.19
C THR A 303 -16.59 -19.03 -1.23
N GLY A 304 -15.27 -18.95 -1.45
CA GLY A 304 -14.53 -19.88 -2.32
C GLY A 304 -14.59 -21.33 -1.84
N ARG A 305 -14.53 -21.57 -0.52
CA ARG A 305 -14.70 -22.91 0.10
C ARG A 305 -16.15 -23.39 0.02
N LEU A 306 -17.12 -22.53 0.32
CA LEU A 306 -18.55 -22.82 0.20
C LEU A 306 -18.90 -23.28 -1.23
N ASN A 307 -18.51 -22.49 -2.24
CA ASN A 307 -18.72 -22.82 -3.64
C ASN A 307 -18.05 -24.15 -4.06
N LYS A 308 -16.97 -24.59 -3.40
CA LYS A 308 -16.36 -25.91 -3.65
C LYS A 308 -17.20 -27.03 -3.04
N ALA A 309 -17.56 -26.89 -1.76
CA ALA A 309 -18.44 -27.83 -1.07
C ALA A 309 -19.81 -27.98 -1.77
N GLU A 310 -20.41 -26.90 -2.26
CA GLU A 310 -21.65 -26.94 -3.04
C GLU A 310 -21.51 -27.73 -4.35
N ARG A 311 -20.38 -27.60 -5.06
CA ARG A 311 -20.11 -28.41 -6.27
C ARG A 311 -19.92 -29.88 -5.92
N GLU A 312 -19.24 -30.19 -4.81
CA GLU A 312 -19.08 -31.56 -4.32
C GLU A 312 -20.43 -32.18 -3.92
N VAL A 313 -21.27 -31.45 -3.18
CA VAL A 313 -22.65 -31.85 -2.83
C VAL A 313 -23.49 -32.07 -4.08
N ASN A 314 -23.45 -31.18 -5.07
CA ASN A 314 -24.19 -31.34 -6.32
C ASN A 314 -23.70 -32.58 -7.11
N SER A 315 -22.38 -32.81 -7.18
CA SER A 315 -21.81 -34.01 -7.79
C SER A 315 -22.26 -35.29 -7.08
N LEU A 316 -22.21 -35.32 -5.75
CA LEU A 316 -22.66 -36.46 -4.95
C LEU A 316 -24.17 -36.70 -5.09
N THR A 317 -24.97 -35.64 -5.15
CA THR A 317 -26.42 -35.72 -5.42
C THR A 317 -26.69 -36.37 -6.78
N CYS A 318 -26.01 -35.91 -7.85
CA CYS A 318 -26.13 -36.52 -9.17
C CYS A 318 -25.70 -38.01 -9.19
N GLN A 319 -24.62 -38.36 -8.48
CA GLN A 319 -24.20 -39.76 -8.34
C GLN A 319 -25.25 -40.60 -7.61
N ILE A 320 -25.75 -40.12 -6.47
CA ILE A 320 -26.82 -40.77 -5.70
C ILE A 320 -28.08 -40.98 -6.55
N ASP A 321 -28.50 -40.00 -7.33
CA ASP A 321 -29.69 -40.13 -8.17
C ASP A 321 -29.47 -41.06 -9.37
N SER A 322 -28.26 -41.11 -9.93
CA SER A 322 -27.88 -42.12 -10.94
C SER A 322 -27.92 -43.55 -10.37
N LEU A 323 -27.41 -43.75 -9.15
CA LEU A 323 -27.43 -45.05 -8.44
C LEU A 323 -28.85 -45.45 -8.06
N LYS A 324 -29.68 -44.51 -7.57
CA LYS A 324 -31.12 -44.74 -7.34
C LYS A 324 -31.84 -45.15 -8.63
N HIS A 325 -31.46 -44.59 -9.79
CA HIS A 325 -32.04 -44.98 -11.07
C HIS A 325 -31.59 -46.37 -11.49
N SER A 326 -30.29 -46.68 -11.42
CA SER A 326 -29.74 -48.02 -11.70
C SER A 326 -30.41 -49.09 -10.84
N HIS A 327 -30.44 -48.90 -9.52
CA HIS A 327 -31.08 -49.83 -8.59
C HIS A 327 -32.59 -50.01 -8.85
N LYS A 328 -33.30 -48.94 -9.28
CA LYS A 328 -34.71 -49.06 -9.71
C LYS A 328 -34.86 -49.91 -10.98
N LEU A 329 -33.94 -49.79 -11.94
CA LEU A 329 -33.93 -50.60 -13.17
C LEU A 329 -33.56 -52.06 -12.88
N GLU A 330 -32.52 -52.30 -12.08
CA GLU A 330 -32.10 -53.62 -11.62
C GLU A 330 -33.24 -54.32 -10.85
N GLY A 331 -33.84 -53.64 -9.88
CA GLY A 331 -34.98 -54.15 -9.12
C GLY A 331 -36.23 -54.40 -9.97
N ALA A 332 -36.42 -53.68 -11.07
CA ALA A 332 -37.46 -53.98 -12.06
C ALA A 332 -37.09 -55.19 -12.93
N SER A 333 -35.83 -55.33 -13.34
CA SER A 333 -35.32 -56.47 -14.12
C SER A 333 -35.47 -57.78 -13.33
N VAL A 334 -35.02 -57.80 -12.07
CA VAL A 334 -35.14 -58.99 -11.19
C VAL A 334 -36.61 -59.35 -10.99
N LYS A 335 -37.51 -58.38 -10.80
CA LYS A 335 -38.97 -58.65 -10.71
C LYS A 335 -39.53 -59.26 -12.00
N LEU A 336 -39.08 -58.80 -13.17
CA LEU A 336 -39.49 -59.36 -14.46
C LEU A 336 -38.93 -60.77 -14.67
N GLU A 337 -37.68 -61.04 -14.27
CA GLU A 337 -37.06 -62.37 -14.33
C GLU A 337 -37.75 -63.35 -13.39
N CYS A 338 -38.01 -62.98 -12.12
CA CYS A 338 -38.78 -63.79 -11.19
C CYS A 338 -40.22 -64.06 -11.69
N ALA A 339 -40.85 -63.10 -12.37
CA ALA A 339 -42.17 -63.31 -12.98
C ALA A 339 -42.12 -64.27 -14.17
N ARG A 340 -41.07 -64.22 -15.00
CA ARG A 340 -40.84 -65.16 -16.11
C ARG A 340 -40.59 -66.56 -15.60
N SER A 341 -39.63 -66.74 -14.70
CA SER A 341 -39.26 -68.07 -14.17
C SER A 341 -40.41 -68.71 -13.40
N LYS A 342 -41.18 -67.93 -12.63
CA LYS A 342 -42.43 -68.41 -12.02
C LYS A 342 -43.40 -68.91 -13.10
N GLY A 343 -43.62 -68.14 -14.17
CA GLY A 343 -44.49 -68.56 -15.28
C GLY A 343 -43.97 -69.78 -16.05
N GLU A 344 -42.65 -69.99 -16.12
CA GLU A 344 -42.03 -71.18 -16.69
C GLU A 344 -42.30 -72.40 -15.81
N LEU A 345 -42.04 -72.32 -14.51
CA LEU A 345 -42.35 -73.36 -13.52
C LEU A 345 -43.84 -73.70 -13.47
N GLU A 346 -44.74 -72.72 -13.63
CA GLU A 346 -46.18 -72.97 -13.71
C GLU A 346 -46.56 -73.77 -14.96
N ARG A 347 -45.93 -73.51 -16.12
CA ARG A 347 -46.13 -74.30 -17.34
C ARG A 347 -45.52 -75.70 -17.24
N GLU A 348 -44.34 -75.83 -16.62
CA GLU A 348 -43.73 -77.13 -16.36
C GLU A 348 -44.59 -77.98 -15.43
N ARG A 349 -45.12 -77.40 -14.33
CA ARG A 349 -46.12 -78.03 -13.47
C ARG A 349 -47.33 -78.49 -14.28
N ASP A 350 -47.92 -77.63 -15.11
CA ASP A 350 -49.12 -77.99 -15.87
C ASP A 350 -48.84 -79.08 -16.92
N SER A 351 -47.65 -79.07 -17.52
CA SER A 351 -47.17 -80.14 -18.40
C SER A 351 -46.98 -81.47 -17.65
N LEU A 352 -46.36 -81.44 -16.46
CA LEU A 352 -46.18 -82.62 -15.62
C LEU A 352 -47.52 -83.15 -15.09
N GLN A 353 -48.46 -82.28 -14.73
CA GLN A 353 -49.82 -82.68 -14.36
C GLN A 353 -50.53 -83.35 -15.52
N GLY A 354 -50.45 -82.80 -16.74
CA GLY A 354 -51.00 -83.44 -17.94
C GLY A 354 -50.37 -84.82 -18.23
N GLN A 355 -49.08 -85.01 -17.93
CA GLN A 355 -48.43 -86.33 -18.01
C GLN A 355 -48.93 -87.30 -16.92
N ILE A 356 -49.10 -86.81 -15.68
CA ILE A 356 -49.65 -87.59 -14.56
C ILE A 356 -51.08 -88.03 -14.87
N ASP A 357 -51.91 -87.15 -15.41
CA ASP A 357 -53.31 -87.44 -15.77
C ASP A 357 -53.38 -88.44 -16.93
N GLY A 358 -52.50 -88.29 -17.94
CA GLY A 358 -52.36 -89.27 -19.02
C GLY A 358 -51.95 -90.66 -18.53
N LEU A 359 -50.94 -90.74 -17.65
CA LEU A 359 -50.50 -91.99 -17.03
C LEU A 359 -51.59 -92.61 -16.12
N HIS A 360 -52.41 -91.79 -15.45
CA HIS A 360 -53.57 -92.29 -14.70
C HIS A 360 -54.61 -92.92 -15.63
N ALA A 361 -54.95 -92.25 -16.73
CA ALA A 361 -55.88 -92.79 -17.73
C ALA A 361 -55.35 -94.11 -18.33
N ASP A 362 -54.06 -94.19 -18.66
CA ASP A 362 -53.43 -95.44 -19.09
C ASP A 362 -53.54 -96.53 -18.01
N VAL A 363 -53.22 -96.22 -16.76
CA VAL A 363 -53.35 -97.17 -15.63
C VAL A 363 -54.80 -97.64 -15.43
N GLU A 364 -55.79 -96.79 -15.63
CA GLU A 364 -57.21 -97.18 -15.62
C GLU A 364 -57.58 -98.09 -16.79
N VAL A 365 -57.08 -97.81 -18.00
CA VAL A 365 -57.24 -98.69 -19.17
C VAL A 365 -56.57 -100.04 -18.95
N TRP A 366 -55.35 -100.07 -18.39
CA TRP A 366 -54.65 -101.31 -18.05
C TRP A 366 -55.34 -102.09 -16.94
N LYS A 367 -55.85 -101.42 -15.90
CA LYS A 367 -56.70 -102.05 -14.86
C LYS A 367 -57.95 -102.68 -15.49
N ALA A 368 -58.66 -101.95 -16.35
CA ALA A 368 -59.83 -102.47 -17.05
C ALA A 368 -59.48 -103.63 -18.02
N ALA A 369 -58.31 -103.60 -18.65
CA ALA A 369 -57.80 -104.73 -19.44
C ALA A 369 -57.49 -105.94 -18.56
N VAL A 370 -56.85 -105.74 -17.40
CA VAL A 370 -56.58 -106.79 -16.40
C VAL A 370 -57.86 -107.39 -15.86
N GLU A 371 -58.89 -106.60 -15.53
CA GLU A 371 -60.18 -107.15 -15.08
C GLU A 371 -60.88 -107.96 -16.18
N ARG A 372 -60.92 -107.48 -17.44
CA ARG A 372 -61.43 -108.30 -18.56
C ARG A 372 -60.60 -109.57 -18.76
N HIS A 373 -59.28 -109.52 -18.60
CA HIS A 373 -58.43 -110.70 -18.68
C HIS A 373 -58.67 -111.66 -17.51
N LYS A 374 -58.94 -111.16 -16.29
CA LYS A 374 -59.39 -111.98 -15.15
C LYS A 374 -60.73 -112.63 -15.42
N GLU A 375 -61.70 -111.93 -15.97
CA GLU A 375 -63.01 -112.50 -16.36
C GLU A 375 -62.83 -113.63 -17.38
N VAL A 376 -62.05 -113.39 -18.45
CA VAL A 376 -61.71 -114.42 -19.46
C VAL A 376 -60.91 -115.58 -18.84
N LEU A 377 -59.99 -115.31 -17.92
CA LEU A 377 -59.27 -116.35 -17.19
C LEU A 377 -60.21 -117.16 -16.30
N VAL A 378 -61.18 -116.55 -15.61
CA VAL A 378 -62.20 -117.26 -14.82
C VAL A 378 -63.14 -118.07 -15.71
N GLU A 379 -63.47 -117.61 -16.92
CA GLU A 379 -64.19 -118.41 -17.90
C GLU A 379 -63.37 -119.60 -18.40
N LYS A 380 -62.09 -119.38 -18.71
CA LYS A 380 -61.15 -120.43 -19.10
C LYS A 380 -60.85 -121.39 -17.95
N GLU A 381 -60.83 -120.93 -16.71
CA GLU A 381 -60.77 -121.76 -15.50
C GLU A 381 -62.05 -122.53 -15.31
N ARG A 382 -63.23 -122.00 -15.63
CA ARG A 382 -64.49 -122.79 -15.62
C ARG A 382 -64.50 -123.85 -16.72
N GLU A 383 -63.97 -123.58 -17.90
CA GLU A 383 -63.77 -124.60 -18.95
C GLU A 383 -62.72 -125.65 -18.55
N MET A 384 -61.58 -125.19 -18.02
CA MET A 384 -60.51 -126.03 -17.55
C MET A 384 -60.95 -126.83 -16.33
N VAL A 385 -61.70 -126.30 -15.38
CA VAL A 385 -62.28 -127.06 -14.25
C VAL A 385 -63.23 -128.15 -14.72
N ARG A 386 -63.91 -128.02 -15.86
CA ARG A 386 -64.68 -129.14 -16.44
C ARG A 386 -63.76 -130.23 -17.03
N LYS A 387 -62.71 -129.85 -17.78
CA LYS A 387 -61.69 -130.78 -18.31
C LYS A 387 -60.80 -131.41 -17.23
N VAL A 388 -60.54 -130.62 -16.19
CA VAL A 388 -59.70 -130.94 -15.04
C VAL A 388 -60.55 -131.63 -13.99
N GLN A 389 -61.87 -131.53 -13.94
CA GLN A 389 -62.71 -132.47 -13.17
C GLN A 389 -62.51 -133.91 -13.69
N SER A 390 -62.48 -134.11 -15.02
CA SER A 390 -62.16 -135.42 -15.61
C SER A 390 -60.70 -135.88 -15.46
N ALA A 391 -59.77 -134.99 -15.07
CA ALA A 391 -58.36 -135.33 -14.80
C ALA A 391 -57.97 -135.25 -13.31
N ARG A 392 -58.77 -134.59 -12.47
CA ARG A 392 -58.56 -134.40 -11.02
C ARG A 392 -58.88 -135.66 -10.26
N GLU A 393 -59.80 -136.48 -10.75
CA GLU A 393 -60.00 -137.83 -10.20
C GLU A 393 -58.73 -138.70 -10.33
N GLU A 394 -57.80 -138.32 -11.22
CA GLU A 394 -56.51 -138.99 -11.44
C GLU A 394 -55.34 -138.23 -10.75
N GLU A 395 -55.22 -136.91 -10.94
CA GLU A 395 -54.10 -136.07 -10.42
C GLU A 395 -54.29 -135.48 -9.01
N PHE A 396 -55.49 -135.45 -8.40
CA PHE A 396 -55.63 -134.94 -7.01
C PHE A 396 -54.77 -135.71 -6.00
N ARG A 397 -54.39 -136.95 -6.31
CA ARG A 397 -53.56 -137.81 -5.46
C ARG A 397 -52.07 -137.47 -5.54
N THR A 398 -51.63 -136.75 -6.57
CA THR A 398 -50.21 -136.55 -6.93
C THR A 398 -49.78 -135.09 -6.82
N THR A 399 -50.62 -134.12 -7.18
CA THR A 399 -50.22 -132.71 -7.15
C THR A 399 -50.32 -132.06 -5.77
N ALA A 400 -51.14 -132.60 -4.85
CA ALA A 400 -51.40 -132.00 -3.54
C ALA A 400 -50.15 -131.89 -2.66
N THR A 401 -49.29 -132.90 -2.67
CA THR A 401 -48.06 -132.95 -1.84
C THR A 401 -46.96 -132.02 -2.34
N LEU A 402 -46.87 -131.80 -3.66
CA LEU A 402 -45.79 -131.01 -4.28
C LEU A 402 -46.07 -129.51 -4.36
N HIS A 403 -47.33 -129.08 -4.16
CA HIS A 403 -47.69 -127.65 -4.19
C HIS A 403 -47.45 -126.92 -2.86
N GLU A 404 -47.62 -127.58 -1.72
CA GLU A 404 -47.38 -126.97 -0.40
C GLU A 404 -45.89 -126.64 -0.20
N GLU A 405 -44.98 -127.57 -0.52
CA GLU A 405 -43.53 -127.39 -0.34
C GLU A 405 -42.96 -126.26 -1.24
N LYS A 406 -43.50 -126.08 -2.45
CA LYS A 406 -43.05 -125.04 -3.39
C LYS A 406 -43.44 -123.64 -2.94
N LEU A 407 -44.67 -123.47 -2.45
CA LEU A 407 -45.22 -122.17 -2.11
C LEU A 407 -44.49 -121.50 -0.92
N GLU A 408 -44.00 -122.29 0.04
CA GLU A 408 -43.24 -121.76 1.18
C GLU A 408 -41.87 -121.19 0.78
N VAL A 409 -41.22 -121.76 -0.24
CA VAL A 409 -39.88 -121.35 -0.67
C VAL A 409 -39.94 -120.04 -1.48
N GLU A 410 -40.89 -119.94 -2.41
CA GLU A 410 -41.05 -118.75 -3.27
C GLU A 410 -41.40 -117.49 -2.45
N ASN A 411 -42.25 -117.63 -1.40
CA ASN A 411 -42.60 -116.53 -0.51
C ASN A 411 -41.41 -116.01 0.34
N ARG A 412 -40.50 -116.90 0.77
CA ARG A 412 -39.29 -116.49 1.51
C ARG A 412 -38.30 -115.74 0.63
N LEU A 413 -38.11 -116.18 -0.62
CA LEU A 413 -37.20 -115.53 -1.57
C LEU A 413 -37.62 -114.09 -1.89
N ALA A 414 -38.89 -113.88 -2.25
CA ALA A 414 -39.43 -112.56 -2.57
C ALA A 414 -39.24 -111.53 -1.44
N SER A 415 -39.37 -111.98 -0.18
CA SER A 415 -39.21 -111.12 1.00
C SER A 415 -37.77 -110.61 1.19
N LEU A 416 -36.76 -111.42 0.84
CA LEU A 416 -35.34 -111.08 0.94
C LEU A 416 -34.90 -110.17 -0.21
N GLU A 417 -35.42 -110.38 -1.42
CA GLU A 417 -35.17 -109.52 -2.57
C GLU A 417 -35.73 -108.11 -2.35
N GLN A 418 -36.93 -108.00 -1.76
CA GLN A 418 -37.52 -106.70 -1.40
C GLN A 418 -36.71 -105.96 -0.34
N GLN A 419 -36.22 -106.65 0.71
CA GLN A 419 -35.37 -106.03 1.73
C GLN A 419 -34.06 -105.51 1.14
N ARG A 420 -33.45 -106.28 0.22
CA ARG A 420 -32.20 -105.88 -0.44
C ARG A 420 -32.38 -104.64 -1.33
N ALA A 421 -33.45 -104.57 -2.11
CA ALA A 421 -33.73 -103.41 -2.97
C ALA A 421 -33.93 -102.11 -2.16
N LEU A 422 -34.53 -102.20 -0.97
CA LEU A 422 -34.69 -101.05 -0.06
C LEU A 422 -33.35 -100.62 0.56
N GLN A 423 -32.47 -101.58 0.90
CA GLN A 423 -31.12 -101.30 1.39
C GLN A 423 -30.28 -100.59 0.33
N ASP A 424 -30.23 -101.14 -0.89
CA ASP A 424 -29.45 -100.59 -2.01
C ASP A 424 -29.93 -99.16 -2.38
N ALA A 425 -31.24 -98.89 -2.30
CA ALA A 425 -31.80 -97.55 -2.54
C ALA A 425 -31.43 -96.54 -1.43
N ALA A 426 -31.43 -96.97 -0.17
CA ALA A 426 -31.04 -96.11 0.96
C ALA A 426 -29.54 -95.76 0.91
N ASP A 427 -28.68 -96.72 0.57
CA ASP A 427 -27.24 -96.51 0.43
C ASP A 427 -26.92 -95.58 -0.77
N HIS A 428 -27.71 -95.64 -1.86
CA HIS A 428 -27.57 -94.71 -2.99
C HIS A 428 -27.93 -93.27 -2.62
N ALA A 429 -29.07 -93.07 -1.93
CA ALA A 429 -29.52 -91.75 -1.50
C ALA A 429 -28.50 -91.08 -0.55
N GLN A 430 -27.93 -91.82 0.39
CA GLN A 430 -26.87 -91.30 1.27
C GLN A 430 -25.62 -90.88 0.48
N LYS A 431 -25.23 -91.64 -0.55
CA LYS A 431 -24.09 -91.30 -1.40
C LYS A 431 -24.32 -90.01 -2.18
N GLU A 432 -25.50 -89.83 -2.75
CA GLU A 432 -25.88 -88.59 -3.46
C GLU A 432 -25.86 -87.37 -2.53
N GLU A 433 -26.39 -87.49 -1.30
CA GLU A 433 -26.31 -86.42 -0.28
C GLU A 433 -24.85 -86.02 0.03
N TRP A 434 -23.94 -86.99 0.16
CA TRP A 434 -22.52 -86.69 0.44
C TRP A 434 -21.82 -86.06 -0.76
N GLU A 435 -22.14 -86.47 -1.98
CA GLU A 435 -21.62 -85.85 -3.22
C GLU A 435 -22.18 -84.44 -3.44
N GLU A 436 -23.41 -84.14 -3.03
CA GLU A 436 -23.95 -82.78 -3.03
C GLU A 436 -23.30 -81.90 -1.95
N ARG A 437 -23.18 -82.40 -0.70
CA ARG A 437 -22.46 -81.71 0.37
C ARG A 437 -21.02 -81.36 -0.02
N LEU A 438 -20.31 -82.28 -0.70
CA LEU A 438 -18.96 -82.05 -1.21
C LEU A 438 -18.92 -80.97 -2.29
N ARG A 439 -19.84 -81.00 -3.27
CA ARG A 439 -19.95 -79.98 -4.33
C ARG A 439 -20.24 -78.60 -3.74
N ASN A 440 -21.17 -78.51 -2.79
CA ASN A 440 -21.52 -77.25 -2.12
C ASN A 440 -20.33 -76.69 -1.30
N ALA A 441 -19.57 -77.55 -0.61
CA ALA A 441 -18.35 -77.15 0.09
C ALA A 441 -17.26 -76.64 -0.88
N GLN A 442 -17.06 -77.30 -2.03
CA GLN A 442 -16.11 -76.89 -3.05
C GLN A 442 -16.47 -75.53 -3.67
N GLN A 443 -17.75 -75.30 -3.99
CA GLN A 443 -18.21 -74.00 -4.49
C GLN A 443 -18.00 -72.88 -3.47
N GLY A 444 -18.26 -73.15 -2.18
CA GLY A 444 -17.98 -72.21 -1.08
C GLY A 444 -16.48 -71.93 -0.89
N GLU A 445 -15.61 -72.91 -1.11
CA GLU A 445 -14.16 -72.70 -1.11
C GLU A 445 -13.73 -71.81 -2.29
N GLU A 446 -14.25 -72.06 -3.50
CA GLU A 446 -13.93 -71.25 -4.67
C GLU A 446 -14.39 -69.79 -4.54
N SER A 447 -15.59 -69.53 -4.00
CA SER A 447 -16.06 -68.16 -3.76
C SER A 447 -15.17 -67.46 -2.73
N ALA A 448 -14.83 -68.12 -1.61
CA ALA A 448 -13.92 -67.59 -0.60
C ALA A 448 -12.51 -67.31 -1.16
N ARG A 449 -11.99 -68.17 -2.06
CA ARG A 449 -10.72 -67.93 -2.76
C ARG A 449 -10.77 -66.70 -3.68
N ARG A 450 -11.86 -66.52 -4.45
CA ARG A 450 -12.08 -65.32 -5.30
C ARG A 450 -12.17 -64.05 -4.47
N GLU A 451 -12.90 -64.09 -3.34
CA GLU A 451 -12.99 -62.98 -2.39
C GLU A 451 -11.64 -62.63 -1.78
N LEU A 452 -10.87 -63.64 -1.33
CA LEU A 452 -9.52 -63.45 -0.80
C LEU A 452 -8.59 -62.77 -1.82
N GLN A 453 -8.68 -63.16 -3.10
CA GLN A 453 -7.89 -62.55 -4.17
C GLN A 453 -8.30 -61.08 -4.41
N ASN A 454 -9.61 -60.79 -4.44
CA ASN A 454 -10.14 -59.43 -4.56
C ASN A 454 -9.76 -58.54 -3.36
N LEU A 455 -9.70 -59.09 -2.15
CA LEU A 455 -9.24 -58.38 -0.95
C LEU A 455 -7.73 -58.10 -1.04
N ARG A 456 -6.91 -59.07 -1.48
CA ARG A 456 -5.47 -58.87 -1.68
C ARG A 456 -5.18 -57.77 -2.70
N SER A 457 -5.88 -57.73 -3.84
CA SER A 457 -5.69 -56.66 -4.83
C SER A 457 -6.11 -55.29 -4.30
N LYS A 458 -7.18 -55.20 -3.50
CA LYS A 458 -7.59 -53.96 -2.83
C LYS A 458 -6.56 -53.47 -1.82
N VAL A 459 -6.01 -54.37 -0.99
CA VAL A 459 -4.94 -54.04 -0.03
C VAL A 459 -3.67 -53.56 -0.75
N GLN A 460 -3.30 -54.18 -1.87
CA GLN A 460 -2.13 -53.78 -2.66
C GLN A 460 -2.35 -52.44 -3.40
N GLN A 461 -3.58 -52.14 -3.83
CA GLN A 461 -3.93 -50.80 -4.32
C GLN A 461 -3.83 -49.78 -3.19
N GLN A 462 -4.37 -50.07 -2.00
CA GLN A 462 -4.27 -49.19 -0.84
C GLN A 462 -2.83 -48.93 -0.38
N SER A 463 -1.94 -49.93 -0.42
CA SER A 463 -0.52 -49.72 -0.09
C SER A 463 0.15 -48.77 -1.08
N SER A 464 -0.07 -48.96 -2.39
CA SER A 464 0.47 -48.04 -3.42
C SER A 464 -0.04 -46.60 -3.27
N HIS A 465 -1.29 -46.41 -2.82
CA HIS A 465 -1.84 -45.09 -2.54
C HIS A 465 -1.26 -44.45 -1.26
N LEU A 466 -0.94 -45.26 -0.24
CA LEU A 466 -0.25 -44.79 0.96
C LEU A 466 1.21 -44.40 0.65
N GLU A 467 1.92 -45.20 -0.13
CA GLU A 467 3.29 -44.92 -0.59
C GLU A 467 3.36 -43.60 -1.39
N GLU A 468 2.42 -43.36 -2.32
CA GLU A 468 2.33 -42.10 -3.06
C GLU A 468 1.95 -40.92 -2.15
N LEU A 469 1.08 -41.11 -1.16
CA LEU A 469 0.74 -40.07 -0.18
C LEU A 469 1.91 -39.73 0.76
N GLU A 470 2.74 -40.72 1.12
CA GLU A 470 3.98 -40.50 1.87
C GLU A 470 5.04 -39.78 1.02
N ARG A 471 5.17 -40.13 -0.27
CA ARG A 471 6.00 -39.42 -1.24
C ARG A 471 5.61 -37.95 -1.36
N GLN A 472 4.31 -37.66 -1.51
CA GLN A 472 3.78 -36.28 -1.56
C GLN A 472 3.98 -35.52 -0.24
N LYS A 473 3.91 -36.20 0.92
CA LYS A 473 4.23 -35.58 2.22
C LYS A 473 5.70 -35.21 2.33
N ALA A 474 6.62 -36.03 1.82
CA ALA A 474 8.03 -35.72 1.77
C ALA A 474 8.31 -34.50 0.87
N GLU A 475 7.75 -34.48 -0.36
CA GLU A 475 7.84 -33.32 -1.26
C GLU A 475 7.29 -32.04 -0.63
N MET A 476 6.17 -32.12 0.10
CA MET A 476 5.61 -30.99 0.85
C MET A 476 6.51 -30.52 2.00
N ALA A 477 7.21 -31.43 2.68
CA ALA A 477 8.16 -31.08 3.73
C ALA A 477 9.41 -30.39 3.15
N ASP A 478 9.95 -30.92 2.04
CA ASP A 478 11.10 -30.32 1.33
C ASP A 478 10.75 -28.91 0.82
N LEU A 479 9.57 -28.73 0.23
CA LEU A 479 9.07 -27.41 -0.20
C LEU A 479 8.84 -26.45 0.98
N GLN A 480 8.40 -26.95 2.14
CA GLN A 480 8.29 -26.14 3.36
C GLN A 480 9.68 -25.72 3.87
N GLN A 481 10.67 -26.61 3.86
CA GLN A 481 12.04 -26.28 4.22
C GLN A 481 12.63 -25.24 3.27
N GLN A 482 12.48 -25.41 1.96
CA GLN A 482 12.94 -24.43 0.96
C GLN A 482 12.30 -23.05 1.16
N ASN A 483 10.99 -22.99 1.49
CA ASN A 483 10.33 -21.72 1.82
C ASN A 483 10.89 -21.08 3.11
N GLN A 484 11.25 -21.88 4.13
CA GLN A 484 11.90 -21.36 5.34
C GLN A 484 13.31 -20.84 5.05
N GLU A 485 14.09 -21.57 4.25
CA GLU A 485 15.44 -21.15 3.83
C GLU A 485 15.41 -19.86 3.00
N LEU A 486 14.49 -19.75 2.04
CA LEU A 486 14.26 -18.51 1.29
C LEU A 486 13.77 -17.37 2.20
N GLY A 487 12.92 -17.66 3.19
CA GLY A 487 12.50 -16.68 4.20
C GLY A 487 13.68 -16.15 5.03
N VAL A 488 14.61 -17.01 5.44
CA VAL A 488 15.85 -16.60 6.12
C VAL A 488 16.74 -15.77 5.20
N GLN A 489 16.90 -16.16 3.93
CA GLN A 489 17.68 -15.38 2.94
C GLN A 489 17.08 -14.00 2.69
N LEU A 490 15.75 -13.89 2.56
CA LEU A 490 15.07 -12.60 2.45
C LEU A 490 15.26 -11.75 3.72
N GLY A 491 15.21 -12.37 4.90
CA GLY A 491 15.49 -11.70 6.18
C GLY A 491 16.92 -11.15 6.27
N THR A 492 17.93 -11.91 5.85
CA THR A 492 19.33 -11.44 5.84
C THR A 492 19.56 -10.34 4.80
N LEU A 493 18.94 -10.44 3.62
CA LEU A 493 18.98 -9.39 2.61
C LEU A 493 18.33 -8.09 3.11
N ALA A 494 17.12 -8.16 3.68
CA ALA A 494 16.43 -6.99 4.25
C ALA A 494 17.22 -6.34 5.39
N HIS A 495 17.88 -7.12 6.24
CA HIS A 495 18.77 -6.57 7.26
C HIS A 495 19.99 -5.87 6.64
N SER A 496 20.61 -6.46 5.61
CA SER A 496 21.73 -5.84 4.88
C SER A 496 21.33 -4.55 4.14
N GLU A 497 20.10 -4.49 3.62
CA GLU A 497 19.53 -3.29 3.00
C GLU A 497 19.33 -2.18 4.04
N SER A 498 18.79 -2.51 5.22
CA SER A 498 18.66 -1.57 6.35
C SER A 498 20.03 -1.02 6.79
N ASP A 499 21.04 -1.88 6.94
CA ASP A 499 22.42 -1.51 7.26
C ASP A 499 23.03 -0.55 6.22
N LEU A 500 22.78 -0.80 4.93
CA LEU A 500 23.24 0.05 3.84
C LEU A 500 22.50 1.39 3.81
N MET A 501 21.19 1.39 4.11
CA MET A 501 20.38 2.60 4.24
C MET A 501 20.85 3.48 5.42
N GLU A 502 21.14 2.88 6.58
CA GLU A 502 21.75 3.59 7.71
C GLU A 502 23.12 4.18 7.35
N LYS A 503 23.99 3.41 6.70
CA LYS A 503 25.30 3.90 6.24
C LYS A 503 25.14 5.04 5.24
N ASN A 504 24.18 4.95 4.31
CA ASN A 504 23.89 6.02 3.35
C ASN A 504 23.38 7.29 4.05
N GLN A 505 22.50 7.15 5.04
CA GLN A 505 21.99 8.26 5.85
C GLN A 505 23.11 8.95 6.64
N ARG A 506 23.97 8.19 7.33
CA ARG A 506 25.14 8.72 8.03
C ARG A 506 26.10 9.46 7.10
N LEU A 507 26.31 8.96 5.87
CA LEU A 507 27.13 9.63 4.85
C LEU A 507 26.49 10.93 4.32
N ARG A 508 25.16 11.00 4.21
CA ARG A 508 24.45 12.25 3.86
C ARG A 508 24.64 13.29 4.97
N GLU A 509 24.47 12.88 6.23
CA GLU A 509 24.66 13.78 7.37
C GLU A 509 26.10 14.30 7.47
N THR A 510 27.12 13.49 7.19
CA THR A 510 28.51 13.99 7.15
C THR A 510 28.76 14.90 5.97
N LEU A 511 28.19 14.61 4.79
CA LEU A 511 28.26 15.50 3.62
C LEU A 511 27.61 16.86 3.89
N ASP A 512 26.44 16.89 4.53
CA ASP A 512 25.74 18.14 4.83
C ASP A 512 26.43 18.94 5.93
N ARG A 513 27.03 18.29 6.94
CA ARG A 513 27.95 18.96 7.89
C ARG A 513 29.15 19.59 7.18
N ILE A 514 29.85 18.84 6.32
CA ILE A 514 31.01 19.35 5.56
C ILE A 514 30.60 20.49 4.61
N ARG A 515 29.38 20.46 4.05
CA ARG A 515 28.82 21.57 3.25
C ARG A 515 28.57 22.81 4.10
N GLU A 516 28.08 22.64 5.32
CA GLU A 516 27.88 23.73 6.28
C GLU A 516 29.22 24.35 6.72
N ASP A 517 30.21 23.50 7.04
CA ASP A 517 31.58 23.92 7.37
C ASP A 517 32.24 24.64 6.18
N LEU A 518 32.01 24.20 4.95
CA LEU A 518 32.50 24.87 3.74
C LEU A 518 31.80 26.22 3.52
N ARG A 519 30.50 26.35 3.82
CA ARG A 519 29.77 27.64 3.76
C ARG A 519 30.28 28.61 4.81
N THR A 520 30.45 28.16 6.06
CA THR A 520 30.96 29.01 7.14
C THR A 520 32.41 29.43 6.88
N ALA A 521 33.28 28.52 6.43
CA ALA A 521 34.64 28.85 6.01
C ALA A 521 34.68 29.86 4.84
N ARG A 522 33.82 29.72 3.83
CA ARG A 522 33.71 30.70 2.73
C ARG A 522 33.26 32.07 3.22
N THR A 523 32.17 32.14 3.98
CA THR A 523 31.69 33.43 4.51
C THR A 523 32.69 34.08 5.48
N GLN A 524 33.52 33.30 6.18
CA GLN A 524 34.59 33.83 7.01
C GLN A 524 35.78 34.34 6.17
N ALA A 525 36.16 33.64 5.10
CA ALA A 525 37.17 34.10 4.14
C ALA A 525 36.72 35.35 3.37
N GLU A 526 35.45 35.42 2.99
CA GLU A 526 34.85 36.62 2.39
C GLU A 526 34.92 37.81 3.35
N LYS A 527 34.59 37.62 4.65
CA LYS A 527 34.74 38.69 5.65
C LYS A 527 36.19 39.15 5.81
N SER A 528 37.15 38.24 5.95
CA SER A 528 38.56 38.62 6.09
C SER A 528 39.10 39.29 4.81
N GLN A 529 38.61 38.91 3.63
CA GLN A 529 38.91 39.61 2.38
C GLN A 529 38.35 41.04 2.40
N HIS A 530 37.08 41.24 2.76
CA HIS A 530 36.48 42.58 2.84
C HIS A 530 37.17 43.46 3.89
N GLU A 531 37.60 42.88 5.02
CA GLU A 531 38.39 43.58 6.04
C GLU A 531 39.78 43.98 5.52
N ALA A 532 40.46 43.11 4.79
CA ALA A 532 41.74 43.41 4.15
C ALA A 532 41.61 44.48 3.04
N GLU A 533 40.57 44.39 2.20
CA GLU A 533 40.25 45.39 1.18
C GLU A 533 39.95 46.76 1.82
N ARG A 534 39.21 46.78 2.94
CA ARG A 534 38.94 48.01 3.70
C ARG A 534 40.22 48.62 4.27
N LEU A 535 41.11 47.81 4.86
CA LEU A 535 42.40 48.27 5.37
C LEU A 535 43.32 48.83 4.25
N VAL A 536 43.31 48.21 3.07
CA VAL A 536 44.06 48.70 1.91
C VAL A 536 43.51 50.05 1.43
N GLU A 537 42.19 50.25 1.40
CA GLU A 537 41.60 51.54 1.01
C GLU A 537 41.79 52.61 2.12
N GLU A 538 41.73 52.24 3.40
CA GLU A 538 42.10 53.10 4.54
C GLU A 538 43.55 53.61 4.38
N HIS A 539 44.53 52.71 4.19
CA HIS A 539 45.93 53.09 3.95
C HIS A 539 46.14 53.89 2.66
N ARG A 540 45.31 53.67 1.63
CA ARG A 540 45.33 54.45 0.40
C ARG A 540 44.85 55.88 0.63
N VAL A 541 43.83 56.09 1.46
CA VAL A 541 43.37 57.41 1.89
C VAL A 541 44.45 58.11 2.71
N GLU A 542 45.03 57.44 3.72
CA GLU A 542 46.16 57.98 4.51
C GLU A 542 47.34 58.41 3.61
N TRP A 543 47.70 57.59 2.62
CA TRP A 543 48.74 57.91 1.65
C TRP A 543 48.38 59.11 0.76
N LEU A 544 47.12 59.22 0.33
CA LEU A 544 46.64 60.38 -0.45
C LEU A 544 46.65 61.67 0.39
N GLU A 545 46.31 61.59 1.67
CA GLU A 545 46.40 62.73 2.60
C GLU A 545 47.85 63.17 2.84
N GLU A 546 48.77 62.24 3.13
CA GLU A 546 50.19 62.58 3.29
C GLU A 546 50.80 63.12 1.98
N LYS A 547 50.41 62.56 0.84
CA LYS A 547 50.78 63.11 -0.47
C LYS A 547 50.26 64.55 -0.64
N HIS A 548 49.03 64.85 -0.22
CA HIS A 548 48.50 66.22 -0.27
C HIS A 548 49.28 67.17 0.65
N LYS A 549 49.54 66.77 1.91
CA LYS A 549 50.35 67.54 2.87
C LYS A 549 51.78 67.79 2.35
N LEU A 550 52.36 66.83 1.62
CA LEU A 550 53.66 67.00 0.95
C LEU A 550 53.58 67.94 -0.25
N GLN A 551 52.53 67.87 -1.06
CA GLN A 551 52.29 68.81 -2.17
C GLN A 551 52.05 70.25 -1.68
N GLU A 552 51.34 70.45 -0.58
CA GLU A 552 51.17 71.75 0.08
C GLU A 552 52.51 72.30 0.56
N ARG A 553 53.33 71.48 1.24
CA ARG A 553 54.67 71.87 1.69
C ARG A 553 55.60 72.21 0.52
N ASP A 554 55.55 71.46 -0.58
CA ASP A 554 56.35 71.77 -1.76
C ASP A 554 55.87 73.05 -2.45
N ALA A 555 54.55 73.28 -2.55
CA ALA A 555 53.99 74.54 -3.03
C ALA A 555 54.39 75.74 -2.15
N GLU A 556 54.39 75.59 -0.82
CA GLU A 556 54.93 76.60 0.09
C GLU A 556 56.43 76.86 -0.14
N LEU A 557 57.23 75.81 -0.33
CA LEU A 557 58.67 75.92 -0.60
C LEU A 557 58.93 76.60 -1.95
N GLN A 558 58.16 76.26 -2.99
CA GLN A 558 58.19 76.95 -4.29
C GLN A 558 57.77 78.43 -4.17
N GLN A 559 56.79 78.75 -3.32
CA GLN A 559 56.41 80.14 -3.03
C GLN A 559 57.49 80.90 -2.25
N LYS A 560 58.16 80.25 -1.29
CA LYS A 560 59.32 80.82 -0.56
C LYS A 560 60.51 81.02 -1.52
N TYR A 561 60.77 80.06 -2.41
CA TYR A 561 61.81 80.13 -3.43
C TYR A 561 61.55 81.27 -4.43
N SER A 562 60.35 81.40 -4.99
CA SER A 562 59.99 82.49 -5.90
C SER A 562 60.10 83.87 -5.24
N ARG A 563 59.59 84.04 -4.01
CA ARG A 563 59.78 85.27 -3.22
C ARG A 563 61.26 85.61 -3.00
N ASN A 564 62.11 84.62 -2.74
CA ASN A 564 63.55 84.83 -2.57
C ASN A 564 64.26 85.14 -3.91
N LYS A 565 63.85 84.49 -5.00
CA LYS A 565 64.32 84.77 -6.37
C LYS A 565 63.96 86.20 -6.79
N GLU A 566 62.75 86.67 -6.48
CA GLU A 566 62.36 88.07 -6.68
C GLU A 566 63.19 89.05 -5.85
N LYS A 567 63.41 88.77 -4.55
CA LYS A 567 64.28 89.60 -3.71
C LYS A 567 65.69 89.68 -4.27
N LEU A 568 66.26 88.57 -4.70
CA LEU A 568 67.58 88.51 -5.34
C LEU A 568 67.61 89.30 -6.66
N GLN A 569 66.57 89.19 -7.49
CA GLN A 569 66.45 89.94 -8.74
C GLN A 569 66.30 91.45 -8.50
N ARG A 570 65.52 91.87 -7.50
CA ARG A 570 65.43 93.28 -7.06
C ARG A 570 66.78 93.78 -6.53
N ALA A 571 67.50 92.98 -5.74
CA ALA A 571 68.85 93.30 -5.28
C ALA A 571 69.85 93.43 -6.43
N ALA A 572 69.82 92.53 -7.42
CA ALA A 572 70.66 92.58 -8.62
C ALA A 572 70.36 93.81 -9.49
N VAL A 573 69.09 94.21 -9.63
CA VAL A 573 68.69 95.45 -10.32
C VAL A 573 69.14 96.69 -9.52
N ALA A 574 69.05 96.68 -8.19
CA ALA A 574 69.56 97.76 -7.35
C ALA A 574 71.10 97.87 -7.44
N GLN A 575 71.81 96.74 -7.51
CA GLN A 575 73.26 96.68 -7.72
C GLN A 575 73.64 97.21 -9.10
N LYS A 576 72.91 96.84 -10.17
CA LYS A 576 73.08 97.44 -11.51
C LYS A 576 72.87 98.96 -11.49
N LYS A 577 71.79 99.45 -10.86
CA LYS A 577 71.54 100.90 -10.72
C LYS A 577 72.66 101.62 -9.97
N ARG A 578 73.15 101.04 -8.86
CA ARG A 578 74.32 101.55 -8.12
C ARG A 578 75.56 101.60 -9.00
N LYS A 579 75.88 100.53 -9.73
CA LYS A 579 77.01 100.47 -10.67
C LYS A 579 76.94 101.56 -11.74
N THR A 580 75.78 101.75 -12.38
CA THR A 580 75.61 102.83 -13.36
C THR A 580 75.72 104.24 -12.76
N LEU A 581 75.35 104.41 -11.48
CA LEU A 581 75.52 105.68 -10.77
C LEU A 581 76.98 105.96 -10.39
N THR A 582 77.78 104.94 -10.07
CA THR A 582 79.23 105.09 -9.88
C THR A 582 79.95 105.32 -11.19
N GLU A 583 79.65 104.58 -12.26
CA GLU A 583 80.25 104.78 -13.59
C GLU A 583 79.95 106.19 -14.14
N ASN A 584 78.72 106.70 -13.93
CA ASN A 584 78.37 108.08 -14.30
C ASN A 584 79.04 109.14 -13.42
N LYS A 585 79.41 108.82 -12.17
CA LYS A 585 80.22 109.71 -11.32
C LYS A 585 81.68 109.70 -11.74
N GLU A 586 82.24 108.53 -12.08
CA GLU A 586 83.60 108.41 -12.62
C GLU A 586 83.74 109.17 -13.94
N LYS A 587 82.80 109.02 -14.89
CA LYS A 587 82.78 109.84 -16.11
C LYS A 587 82.78 111.33 -15.81
N ARG A 588 81.87 111.81 -14.95
CA ARG A 588 81.84 113.23 -14.55
C ARG A 588 83.10 113.73 -13.82
N LEU A 589 83.90 112.83 -13.24
CA LEU A 589 85.20 113.16 -12.66
C LEU A 589 86.30 113.16 -13.73
N GLN A 590 86.28 112.22 -14.68
CA GLN A 590 87.15 112.23 -15.86
C GLN A 590 86.92 113.46 -16.74
N ASP A 591 85.67 113.81 -17.03
CA ASP A 591 85.29 115.04 -17.75
C ASP A 591 85.81 116.29 -17.02
N LYS A 592 85.77 116.31 -15.68
CA LYS A 592 86.31 117.40 -14.85
C LYS A 592 87.84 117.44 -14.81
N ILE A 593 88.51 116.31 -14.96
CA ILE A 593 89.97 116.24 -15.07
C ILE A 593 90.39 116.80 -16.43
N GLN A 594 89.79 116.34 -17.53
CA GLN A 594 90.04 116.86 -18.87
C GLN A 594 89.76 118.37 -18.98
N LEU A 595 88.67 118.85 -18.35
CA LEU A 595 88.34 120.27 -18.32
C LEU A 595 89.25 121.12 -17.41
N ARG A 596 89.98 120.49 -16.48
CA ARG A 596 91.05 121.12 -15.69
C ARG A 596 92.38 121.12 -16.43
N GLU A 597 92.69 120.06 -17.17
CA GLU A 597 93.87 119.96 -18.04
C GLU A 597 93.81 121.03 -19.15
N ALA A 598 92.67 121.15 -19.84
CA ALA A 598 92.45 122.22 -20.82
C ALA A 598 92.53 123.64 -20.20
N LYS A 599 92.19 123.80 -18.91
CA LYS A 599 92.31 125.08 -18.19
C LYS A 599 93.76 125.41 -17.80
N ILE A 600 94.64 124.41 -17.73
CA ILE A 600 96.08 124.60 -17.51
C ILE A 600 96.74 125.05 -18.81
N GLU A 601 96.45 124.39 -19.95
CA GLU A 601 96.94 124.83 -21.27
C GLU A 601 96.51 126.27 -21.61
N GLU A 602 95.27 126.66 -21.27
CA GLU A 602 94.77 128.03 -21.48
C GLU A 602 95.54 129.08 -20.65
N LEU A 603 95.87 128.78 -19.40
CA LEU A 603 96.62 129.70 -18.51
C LEU A 603 98.13 129.76 -18.84
N GLU A 604 98.71 128.67 -19.37
CA GLU A 604 100.08 128.68 -19.89
C GLU A 604 100.22 129.56 -21.15
N LEU A 605 99.16 129.65 -21.97
CA LEU A 605 99.11 130.55 -23.12
C LEU A 605 98.92 132.04 -22.73
N GLU A 606 98.18 132.34 -21.66
CA GLU A 606 98.01 133.72 -21.18
C GLU A 606 99.28 134.28 -20.49
N ALA A 607 100.09 133.43 -19.86
CA ALA A 607 101.35 133.85 -19.22
C ALA A 607 102.43 134.32 -20.22
N ALA A 608 102.34 133.94 -21.50
CA ALA A 608 103.34 134.22 -22.52
C ALA A 608 103.24 135.61 -23.19
N ALA A 609 102.13 136.34 -22.99
CA ALA A 609 101.76 137.48 -23.84
C ALA A 609 102.15 138.88 -23.32
N ALA A 610 102.72 139.02 -22.11
CA ALA A 610 102.87 140.34 -21.46
C ALA A 610 104.24 140.61 -20.80
N LYS A 611 105.31 140.79 -21.59
CA LYS A 611 106.45 141.66 -21.23
C LYS A 611 107.31 142.10 -22.43
N LYS A 612 107.38 143.42 -22.67
CA LYS A 612 108.34 144.06 -23.59
C LYS A 612 109.74 144.14 -22.93
N PRO A 613 110.84 144.12 -23.72
CA PRO A 613 112.21 144.19 -23.19
C PRO A 613 112.83 145.60 -23.25
N SER A 614 113.81 145.89 -22.37
CA SER A 614 114.98 146.78 -22.64
C SER A 614 115.92 146.89 -21.43
N PHE A 615 117.22 146.56 -21.61
CA PHE A 615 118.39 146.78 -20.71
C PHE A 615 118.30 146.19 -19.28
N SER A 616 119.35 145.66 -18.64
CA SER A 616 120.80 145.62 -18.89
C SER A 616 121.24 144.21 -19.40
N GLY A 617 122.32 144.01 -20.13
CA GLY A 617 123.51 144.83 -20.38
C GLY A 617 124.79 144.00 -20.18
N GLU A 618 124.83 143.17 -19.12
CA GLU A 618 126.07 142.46 -18.72
C GLU A 618 126.06 140.92 -18.83
N GLN A 619 124.91 140.26 -19.03
CA GLN A 619 124.88 138.80 -19.30
C GLN A 619 124.85 138.44 -20.81
N ALA A 620 124.84 139.43 -21.71
CA ALA A 620 124.97 139.24 -23.16
C ALA A 620 126.42 139.29 -23.64
N GLN A 621 127.29 140.06 -22.96
CA GLN A 621 128.73 140.04 -23.23
C GLN A 621 129.36 138.72 -22.75
N LEU A 622 128.86 138.15 -21.65
CA LEU A 622 129.12 136.76 -21.25
C LEU A 622 128.48 135.75 -22.23
N ASN A 623 127.23 135.89 -22.67
CA ASN A 623 126.68 134.91 -23.63
C ASN A 623 127.36 134.92 -25.01
N ARG A 624 127.92 136.05 -25.48
CA ARG A 624 128.71 136.07 -26.73
C ARG A 624 130.17 135.65 -26.52
N ARG A 625 130.81 136.00 -25.41
CA ARG A 625 132.15 135.46 -25.05
C ARG A 625 132.14 134.04 -24.49
N LEU A 626 130.99 133.43 -24.19
CA LEU A 626 130.89 132.03 -23.79
C LEU A 626 130.37 131.16 -24.94
N LYS A 627 129.34 131.59 -25.69
CA LYS A 627 128.83 130.79 -26.82
C LYS A 627 129.60 130.96 -28.13
N GLU A 628 130.47 131.96 -28.27
CA GLU A 628 131.50 132.00 -29.35
C GLU A 628 132.87 131.55 -28.84
N LEU A 629 133.02 131.13 -27.56
CA LEU A 629 134.29 130.65 -26.96
C LEU A 629 134.18 129.28 -26.24
N GLN A 630 132.98 128.66 -26.25
CA GLN A 630 132.75 127.21 -26.19
C GLN A 630 132.35 126.63 -27.57
N ARG A 631 131.78 127.46 -28.46
CA ARG A 631 131.74 127.17 -29.91
C ARG A 631 133.08 127.45 -30.59
N ARG A 632 133.82 128.45 -30.07
CA ARG A 632 135.30 128.43 -30.09
C ARG A 632 135.84 127.87 -28.74
N HIS A 633 137.12 127.98 -28.40
CA HIS A 633 137.89 127.39 -27.26
C HIS A 633 137.52 126.08 -26.48
N ASN A 634 136.52 125.26 -26.81
CA ASN A 634 136.65 123.79 -26.60
C ASN A 634 136.00 122.94 -27.70
N GLU A 635 135.65 123.58 -28.82
CA GLU A 635 136.00 123.17 -30.20
C GLU A 635 136.64 121.78 -30.30
N PHE A 636 136.07 120.88 -31.11
CA PHE A 636 136.76 119.64 -31.51
C PHE A 636 137.24 118.68 -30.38
N ARG A 637 136.85 118.82 -29.10
CA ARG A 637 137.56 118.11 -27.99
C ARG A 637 136.91 116.87 -27.32
N ARG A 638 135.84 116.28 -27.87
CA ARG A 638 135.57 114.80 -27.79
C ARG A 638 136.37 114.11 -28.86
N LEU A 639 136.12 114.36 -30.15
CA LEU A 639 135.60 115.56 -30.84
C LEU A 639 134.03 115.68 -30.88
N LEU A 640 133.24 116.58 -30.24
CA LEU A 640 133.30 117.52 -29.09
C LEU A 640 132.55 116.93 -27.82
N VAL A 641 132.98 117.08 -26.54
CA VAL A 641 132.39 116.33 -25.38
C VAL A 641 131.19 117.01 -24.73
N GLY A 642 130.11 116.24 -24.49
CA GLY A 642 129.41 116.24 -23.20
C GLY A 642 127.96 116.72 -23.16
N GLY A 643 127.20 116.13 -22.22
CA GLY A 643 125.78 116.41 -21.92
C GLY A 643 124.83 115.40 -22.58
N GLN A 644 124.00 114.60 -21.89
CA GLN A 644 123.62 114.53 -20.46
C GLN A 644 122.88 115.76 -19.88
N GLY A 645 121.88 115.51 -19.01
CA GLY A 645 120.86 116.47 -18.56
C GLY A 645 119.55 116.26 -19.33
N THR A 646 118.55 115.44 -18.96
CA THR A 646 118.11 114.81 -17.68
C THR A 646 117.70 115.76 -16.55
N TYR A 647 116.62 115.35 -15.84
CA TYR A 647 116.19 115.76 -14.49
C TYR A 647 115.44 117.11 -14.39
N SER A 648 114.22 117.19 -13.82
CA SER A 648 113.78 117.05 -12.39
C SER A 648 113.23 118.42 -11.95
N ALA A 649 112.46 118.68 -10.87
CA ALA A 649 111.97 117.92 -9.69
C ALA A 649 110.44 118.19 -9.51
N GLY A 650 109.65 117.67 -8.55
CA GLY A 650 109.78 117.68 -7.07
C GLY A 650 109.52 119.10 -6.47
N PRO A 651 109.11 119.30 -5.19
CA PRO A 651 108.77 118.39 -4.06
C PRO A 651 107.30 118.57 -3.53
N ALA A 652 106.67 117.67 -2.74
CA ALA A 652 106.69 117.43 -1.26
C ALA A 652 106.31 118.66 -0.37
N PHE A 653 105.60 118.59 0.78
CA PHE A 653 105.49 117.57 1.86
C PHE A 653 104.18 117.68 2.72
N LEU A 654 104.06 116.74 3.69
CA LEU A 654 103.17 116.69 4.89
C LEU A 654 101.77 116.02 4.69
N THR A 655 101.12 115.37 5.67
CA THR A 655 101.38 115.07 7.12
C THR A 655 100.98 113.61 7.50
N SER A 656 101.30 113.18 8.73
CA SER A 656 100.76 112.01 9.50
C SER A 656 100.10 112.53 10.82
N PRO A 657 99.59 111.75 11.84
CA PRO A 657 99.73 110.31 12.11
C PRO A 657 98.50 109.52 12.70
N THR A 658 98.76 108.21 12.90
CA THR A 658 98.13 107.12 13.70
C THR A 658 98.09 107.38 15.25
N PRO A 659 97.58 106.53 16.20
CA PRO A 659 97.64 105.03 16.25
C PRO A 659 96.61 104.24 17.13
N PHE A 660 96.98 102.99 17.53
CA PHE A 660 96.48 102.12 18.64
C PHE A 660 95.16 101.30 18.37
N LEU A 661 94.91 100.04 18.83
CA LEU A 661 95.61 99.02 19.68
C LEU A 661 95.05 97.56 19.40
N LEU A 662 95.83 96.46 19.54
CA LEU A 662 95.98 95.47 20.68
C LEU A 662 94.74 94.56 20.96
N LEU A 663 94.75 93.29 21.44
CA LEU A 663 95.79 92.33 21.89
C LEU A 663 95.22 90.86 22.00
N GLY A 664 96.05 89.82 21.73
CA GLY A 664 96.13 88.50 22.43
C GLY A 664 94.91 87.53 22.53
N SER A 665 95.05 86.25 22.93
CA SER A 665 96.23 85.35 23.00
C SER A 665 95.79 83.86 23.15
N GLU A 666 96.72 82.94 22.90
CA GLU A 666 96.81 81.46 23.17
C GLU A 666 95.83 80.86 24.22
N GLY A 667 95.19 79.67 24.06
CA GLY A 667 95.75 78.30 23.93
C GLY A 667 95.60 77.52 25.27
N PRO A 668 95.67 76.16 25.39
CA PRO A 668 95.79 75.09 24.40
C PRO A 668 94.88 73.82 24.65
N LEU A 669 95.17 72.72 23.92
CA LEU A 669 94.91 71.28 24.21
C LEU A 669 93.54 70.59 23.94
N ALA A 670 93.69 69.42 23.30
CA ALA A 670 92.97 68.14 23.46
C ALA A 670 91.65 67.83 22.69
N ASN A 671 91.80 66.77 21.87
CA ASN A 671 90.87 65.65 21.63
C ASN A 671 89.60 65.80 20.76
N ILE A 672 89.67 65.05 19.65
CA ILE A 672 88.60 64.26 19.00
C ILE A 672 87.67 63.62 20.06
N PRO A 673 86.33 63.67 19.91
CA PRO A 673 85.63 62.47 19.43
C PRO A 673 84.73 62.69 18.19
N GLU A 674 84.93 61.80 17.21
CA GLU A 674 83.95 61.48 16.17
C GLU A 674 82.75 60.73 16.78
N GLU A 675 81.86 61.39 17.52
CA GLU A 675 80.75 60.68 18.21
C GLU A 675 79.33 61.00 17.71
N GLN A 676 79.16 61.82 16.68
CA GLN A 676 77.82 62.10 16.13
C GLN A 676 77.62 61.48 14.74
N HIS A 677 78.59 61.58 13.83
CA HIS A 677 78.53 60.89 12.53
C HIS A 677 78.80 59.37 12.64
N GLN A 678 79.62 58.91 13.60
CA GLN A 678 79.78 57.47 13.84
C GLN A 678 78.56 56.86 14.54
N ARG A 679 77.83 57.58 15.41
CA ARG A 679 76.61 57.03 16.03
C ARG A 679 75.49 56.79 15.01
N GLU A 680 75.31 57.68 14.05
CA GLU A 680 74.33 57.49 12.97
C GLU A 680 74.74 56.37 12.00
N LEU A 681 76.03 56.27 11.64
CA LEU A 681 76.54 55.17 10.80
C LEU A 681 76.57 53.81 11.53
N CYS A 682 76.83 53.77 12.83
CA CYS A 682 76.74 52.54 13.64
C CYS A 682 75.27 52.14 13.89
N LEU A 683 74.33 53.08 14.03
CA LEU A 683 72.90 52.78 14.03
C LEU A 683 72.42 52.27 12.68
N LEU A 684 72.94 52.79 11.56
CA LEU A 684 72.62 52.28 10.22
C LEU A 684 73.20 50.88 9.99
N ARG A 685 74.47 50.63 10.38
CA ARG A 685 75.08 49.29 10.30
C ARG A 685 74.36 48.29 11.18
N ARG A 686 74.07 48.65 12.44
CA ARG A 686 73.32 47.79 13.36
C ARG A 686 71.92 47.48 12.85
N ARG A 687 71.19 48.46 12.28
CA ARG A 687 69.89 48.19 11.62
C ARG A 687 70.00 47.32 10.37
N LEU A 688 71.11 47.35 9.64
CA LEU A 688 71.34 46.48 8.48
C LEU A 688 71.75 45.06 8.94
N GLU A 689 72.57 44.93 9.97
CA GLU A 689 72.94 43.65 10.60
C GLU A 689 71.73 43.00 11.29
N ASP A 690 70.88 43.78 11.97
CA ASP A 690 69.60 43.33 12.55
C ASP A 690 68.60 42.88 11.45
N LEU A 691 68.60 43.55 10.29
CA LEU A 691 67.76 43.18 9.14
C LEU A 691 68.28 41.92 8.41
N GLU A 692 69.60 41.81 8.24
CA GLU A 692 70.27 40.66 7.62
C GLU A 692 70.12 39.41 8.49
N SER A 693 70.27 39.53 9.81
CA SER A 693 70.03 38.43 10.75
C SER A 693 68.55 38.05 10.86
N ALA A 694 67.61 39.01 10.81
CA ALA A 694 66.18 38.70 10.71
C ALA A 694 65.81 37.99 9.40
N GLN A 695 66.43 38.38 8.27
CA GLN A 695 66.23 37.71 6.98
C GLN A 695 66.88 36.31 6.94
N GLN A 696 68.02 36.10 7.62
CA GLN A 696 68.62 34.79 7.79
C GLN A 696 67.76 33.88 8.69
N GLN A 697 67.20 34.40 9.79
CA GLN A 697 66.25 33.64 10.61
C GLN A 697 64.98 33.24 9.84
N GLN A 698 64.41 34.15 9.04
CA GLN A 698 63.26 33.81 8.19
C GLN A 698 63.60 32.77 7.10
N LEU A 699 64.84 32.76 6.59
CA LEU A 699 65.32 31.73 5.65
C LEU A 699 65.60 30.38 6.34
N GLU A 700 66.09 30.37 7.58
CA GLU A 700 66.25 29.15 8.38
C GLU A 700 64.89 28.56 8.81
N GLU A 701 63.93 29.39 9.21
CA GLU A 701 62.56 28.96 9.52
C GLU A 701 61.88 28.33 8.29
N LEU A 702 61.94 28.99 7.12
CA LEU A 702 61.42 28.46 5.86
C LEU A 702 62.18 27.20 5.38
N GLY A 703 63.48 27.10 5.65
CA GLY A 703 64.26 25.89 5.37
C GLY A 703 63.90 24.71 6.28
N SER A 704 63.61 24.98 7.56
CA SER A 704 63.25 23.95 8.54
C SER A 704 61.88 23.32 8.30
N LEU A 705 60.93 24.08 7.72
CA LEU A 705 59.59 23.60 7.40
C LEU A 705 59.54 22.61 6.22
N VAL A 706 60.59 22.56 5.40
CA VAL A 706 60.64 21.75 4.16
C VAL A 706 61.16 20.31 4.39
N GLN A 707 61.61 19.97 5.61
CA GLN A 707 62.15 18.64 5.95
C GLN A 707 61.26 17.77 6.87
N ARG A 708 60.00 18.17 7.15
CA ARG A 708 59.00 17.29 7.79
C ARG A 708 57.74 17.15 6.93
N ASP A 709 57.81 16.24 5.97
CA ASP A 709 57.08 14.96 6.03
C ASP A 709 56.92 14.36 4.61
N PRO A 710 57.17 13.05 4.48
CA PRO A 710 56.25 12.26 3.68
C PRO A 710 55.83 10.95 4.38
N THR A 711 54.51 10.87 4.64
CA THR A 711 53.65 9.71 4.39
C THR A 711 54.05 8.31 4.90
N SER A 712 53.24 7.75 5.81
CA SER A 712 52.91 6.31 5.79
C SER A 712 51.59 5.98 6.52
N GLN A 713 50.55 5.70 5.73
CA GLN A 713 49.50 4.71 6.00
C GLN A 713 49.70 3.56 4.97
N PRO A 714 49.04 2.39 5.08
CA PRO A 714 48.25 1.83 6.18
C PRO A 714 48.80 0.46 6.65
N ASP A 715 48.07 -0.27 7.49
CA ASP A 715 48.14 -1.73 7.53
C ASP A 715 46.74 -2.34 7.82
N LEU A 716 46.61 -3.64 7.51
CA LEU A 716 45.39 -4.46 7.48
C LEU A 716 44.78 -4.80 8.86
#